data_AF-C5L6N1-F1
#
_entry.id   AF-C5L6N1-F1
#
_cell.length_a   1.000
_cell.length_b   1.000
_cell.length_c   1.000
_cell.angle_alpha   90.00
_cell.angle_beta   90.00
_cell.angle_gamma   90.00
#
_symmetry.space_group_name_H-M   'P 1'
#
loop_
_entity.id
_entity.type
_entity.pdbx_description
1 polymer ?
#
loop_
_entity_poly.entity_id
_entity_poly.type
_entity_poly.pdbx_seq_one_letter_code
_entity_poly.pdbx_strand_id
1 'polypeptide(L)'
;MTAHCSASNGSSAFGLRVPSQRDVPLGSYGRTAVLVIDVQRQCSVAGEGVWEAHQSSEGSYFFAKLNTVVGNISKLLQCARKDKVKNEVIYTYIEALTRDCRDASLDYKLSGGPSRPLLVPHGSPGAKILSQIEPEADDIMIPKTSCSVFQSTNIEYVLRNVNVKHLLVVGQLTNQCVESCVRDAADVGFLVTVVDDACVALSEVDHTAGLRNMAGFARIITTHDALEELEGIPVDGVSQDFVSAVPVAAASVRTTEVTVFNSLPEIKCNYKYFVPSKMEFSANQFHLGRALLYALRVMKVAMLRYVTCDVSGQIRSKSIVLNDSCTVEDLLKGVSLVSCLNALPVFGDVICGDSSAQGSHNLLGDFSTLSIVPGPRIEPGVSRAAAYVYGNLFDPVSGRPGVCPRSVLIEQCLRAEKEFGLRIQCGVEVEFMLFERAAMAPVGMPFKPLGRPCNFSDDAAMSEPRFAGFMADLLEALEQQPNGCRPIDSCHAESSWGQFELSVRYCDEPVKIADSVVTIRQTLHRVADKHGLGLCLLPKPSEICVGSGMHSHWSFYEVGEGGKPLNGCTNAFVSDNGPYGLSVKGEQFMAGVLDHLCALTAVSMPTTNSFRRMVDGFWAGTYRCWAYEDKEAPVRLCGIDTLAVNATGLPNNFEVKCMDATCNPYLALAAVISCGLAGIKTGMPLPSPVGCDLADRPAHYESLPRDLGTALDRLETDSVVRQAFGESLFKNFLAVKRREIEHFKDMSIDEEVKALVDTF
;
A
#
# COMPACT_ATOMS: atom_id res chain seq x y z
N MET A 1 -56.50 -33.81 -53.93
CA MET A 1 -57.12 -33.81 -52.59
C MET A 1 -56.07 -33.25 -51.64
N THR A 2 -56.01 -31.92 -51.44
CA THR A 2 -56.73 -31.15 -50.37
C THR A 2 -56.28 -31.62 -48.98
N ALA A 3 -55.81 -30.79 -48.03
CA ALA A 3 -55.94 -29.36 -47.86
C ALA A 3 -54.86 -28.77 -46.92
N HIS A 4 -54.78 -27.45 -46.96
CA HIS A 4 -53.97 -26.48 -46.20
C HIS A 4 -53.92 -26.64 -44.68
N CYS A 5 -52.83 -26.13 -44.07
CA CYS A 5 -52.99 -25.24 -42.93
C CYS A 5 -52.00 -24.07 -42.98
N SER A 6 -52.55 -22.89 -42.75
CA SER A 6 -52.02 -21.54 -42.96
C SER A 6 -51.28 -20.99 -41.75
N ALA A 7 -50.43 -20.00 -41.99
CA ALA A 7 -50.01 -19.04 -40.98
C ALA A 7 -51.21 -18.20 -40.49
N SER A 8 -51.34 -18.04 -39.18
CA SER A 8 -52.05 -16.90 -38.58
C SER A 8 -51.57 -16.65 -37.14
N ASN A 9 -51.23 -15.39 -36.88
CA ASN A 9 -50.94 -14.76 -35.60
C ASN A 9 -51.92 -15.13 -34.47
N GLY A 10 -51.44 -15.15 -33.23
CA GLY A 10 -52.30 -14.95 -32.07
C GLY A 10 -51.86 -15.64 -30.77
N SER A 11 -51.19 -14.86 -29.91
CA SER A 11 -51.28 -14.91 -28.44
C SER A 11 -50.71 -16.09 -27.63
N SER A 12 -50.09 -15.69 -26.52
CA SER A 12 -49.79 -16.43 -25.27
C SER A 12 -48.50 -17.27 -25.20
N ALA A 13 -47.51 -16.70 -24.50
CA ALA A 13 -46.66 -17.43 -23.57
C ALA A 13 -46.20 -16.50 -22.43
N PHE A 14 -47.17 -15.81 -21.80
CA PHE A 14 -47.05 -15.50 -20.37
C PHE A 14 -47.31 -16.81 -19.63
N GLY A 15 -46.27 -17.40 -19.04
CA GLY A 15 -46.43 -18.64 -18.28
C GLY A 15 -45.08 -19.15 -17.79
N LEU A 16 -44.84 -18.96 -16.49
CA LEU A 16 -43.67 -19.30 -15.68
C LEU A 16 -42.52 -18.27 -15.71
N ARG A 17 -42.74 -17.13 -15.04
CA ARG A 17 -41.62 -16.44 -14.35
C ARG A 17 -41.10 -17.41 -13.31
N VAL A 18 -39.89 -17.92 -13.50
CA VAL A 18 -39.12 -18.51 -12.40
C VAL A 18 -38.83 -17.38 -11.42
N PRO A 19 -39.23 -17.44 -10.14
CA PRO A 19 -38.95 -16.37 -9.18
C PRO A 19 -37.44 -16.15 -9.14
N SER A 20 -36.99 -14.98 -9.56
CA SER A 20 -35.59 -14.62 -9.41
C SER A 20 -35.39 -14.14 -7.98
N GLN A 21 -34.18 -14.30 -7.42
CA GLN A 21 -33.83 -13.66 -6.13
C GLN A 21 -33.88 -12.11 -6.18
N ARG A 22 -34.27 -11.52 -7.32
CA ARG A 22 -34.39 -10.08 -7.57
C ARG A 22 -35.84 -9.55 -7.53
N ASP A 23 -36.85 -10.42 -7.45
CA ASP A 23 -38.27 -10.02 -7.33
C ASP A 23 -38.61 -9.59 -5.88
N VAL A 24 -37.91 -8.57 -5.39
CA VAL A 24 -38.09 -7.99 -4.05
C VAL A 24 -39.04 -6.79 -4.14
N PRO A 25 -40.14 -6.74 -3.35
CA PRO A 25 -41.03 -5.58 -3.30
C PRO A 25 -40.32 -4.32 -2.78
N LEU A 26 -40.69 -3.16 -3.32
CA LEU A 26 -40.19 -1.85 -2.86
C LEU A 26 -40.39 -1.71 -1.35
N GLY A 27 -39.35 -1.27 -0.63
CA GLY A 27 -39.40 -1.06 0.83
C GLY A 27 -39.20 -2.30 1.72
N SER A 28 -38.98 -3.50 1.16
CA SER A 28 -38.84 -4.74 1.95
C SER A 28 -37.60 -4.81 2.87
N TYR A 29 -36.54 -4.02 2.61
CA TYR A 29 -35.25 -4.12 3.31
C TYR A 29 -34.58 -2.77 3.68
N GLY A 30 -35.23 -1.61 3.46
CA GLY A 30 -34.65 -0.28 3.69
C GLY A 30 -35.37 0.87 2.96
N ARG A 31 -34.74 2.05 2.89
CA ARG A 31 -35.26 3.25 2.17
C ARG A 31 -35.17 3.09 0.65
N THR A 32 -36.18 3.59 -0.06
CA THR A 32 -36.24 3.60 -1.54
C THR A 32 -35.93 4.99 -2.07
N ALA A 33 -35.17 5.12 -3.16
CA ALA A 33 -35.06 6.39 -3.88
C ALA A 33 -35.75 6.32 -5.24
N VAL A 34 -36.53 7.34 -5.56
CA VAL A 34 -37.03 7.58 -6.92
C VAL A 34 -36.02 8.44 -7.65
N LEU A 35 -35.34 7.86 -8.64
CA LEU A 35 -34.34 8.54 -9.47
C LEU A 35 -34.93 8.92 -10.82
N VAL A 36 -35.08 10.22 -11.06
CA VAL A 36 -35.56 10.80 -12.31
C VAL A 36 -34.36 11.14 -13.20
N ILE A 37 -34.31 10.53 -14.40
CA ILE A 37 -33.19 10.68 -15.33
C ILE A 37 -33.58 11.57 -16.52
N ASP A 38 -32.88 12.70 -16.66
CA ASP A 38 -32.82 13.58 -17.84
C ASP A 38 -34.14 14.17 -18.34
N VAL A 39 -35.13 14.30 -17.44
CA VAL A 39 -36.43 14.95 -17.77
C VAL A 39 -36.33 16.48 -17.67
N GLN A 40 -35.43 17.05 -18.47
CA GLN A 40 -35.09 18.48 -18.53
C GLN A 40 -35.44 19.11 -19.87
N ARG A 41 -35.51 20.45 -19.93
CA ARG A 41 -35.88 21.20 -21.14
C ARG A 41 -35.03 20.85 -22.37
N GLN A 42 -33.71 20.71 -22.20
CA GLN A 42 -32.79 20.38 -23.30
C GLN A 42 -33.20 19.12 -24.10
N CYS A 43 -33.78 18.13 -23.42
CA CYS A 43 -34.08 16.81 -23.97
C CYS A 43 -35.59 16.59 -24.20
N SER A 44 -36.45 17.47 -23.68
CA SER A 44 -37.88 17.18 -23.53
C SER A 44 -38.83 18.17 -24.23
N VAL A 45 -38.31 19.24 -24.84
CA VAL A 45 -39.13 20.28 -25.49
C VAL A 45 -38.88 20.27 -27.00
N ALA A 46 -39.94 20.09 -27.78
CA ALA A 46 -39.86 20.12 -29.23
C ALA A 46 -39.37 21.49 -29.72
N GLY A 47 -38.45 21.49 -30.69
CA GLY A 47 -37.85 22.72 -31.22
C GLY A 47 -36.81 23.40 -30.33
N GLU A 48 -36.51 22.86 -29.14
CA GLU A 48 -35.46 23.35 -28.25
C GLU A 48 -34.33 22.32 -28.07
N GLY A 49 -33.17 22.78 -27.59
CA GLY A 49 -32.07 21.90 -27.19
C GLY A 49 -31.61 20.95 -28.31
N VAL A 50 -31.65 19.65 -28.04
CA VAL A 50 -31.26 18.59 -29.01
C VAL A 50 -32.25 18.47 -30.18
N TRP A 51 -33.45 19.05 -30.06
CA TRP A 51 -34.52 18.97 -31.05
C TRP A 51 -34.61 20.19 -31.97
N GLU A 52 -33.78 21.22 -31.78
CA GLU A 52 -33.84 22.47 -32.55
C GLU A 52 -33.63 22.28 -34.07
N ALA A 53 -32.78 21.33 -34.47
CA ALA A 53 -32.56 20.99 -35.88
C ALA A 53 -33.64 20.05 -36.46
N HIS A 54 -34.55 19.52 -35.64
CA HIS A 54 -35.53 18.50 -36.00
C HIS A 54 -36.94 19.09 -35.99
N GLN A 55 -37.24 19.91 -37.02
CA GLN A 55 -38.50 20.65 -37.19
C GLN A 55 -39.77 19.76 -37.29
N SER A 56 -39.67 18.43 -37.30
CA SER A 56 -40.78 17.49 -37.48
C SER A 56 -40.99 16.51 -36.30
N SER A 57 -40.57 16.87 -35.09
CA SER A 57 -40.56 15.95 -33.94
C SER A 57 -41.90 15.83 -33.18
N GLU A 58 -42.85 16.74 -33.37
CA GLU A 58 -44.15 16.76 -32.67
C GLU A 58 -45.04 15.51 -32.92
N GLY A 59 -44.73 14.69 -33.94
CA GLY A 59 -45.42 13.42 -34.24
C GLY A 59 -44.61 12.15 -33.95
N SER A 60 -43.41 12.27 -33.35
CA SER A 60 -42.56 11.12 -33.05
C SER A 60 -43.09 10.29 -31.88
N TYR A 61 -42.77 8.98 -31.86
CA TYR A 61 -43.08 8.08 -30.75
C TYR A 61 -42.68 8.68 -29.38
N PHE A 62 -41.49 9.29 -29.32
CA PHE A 62 -40.96 9.93 -28.13
C PHE A 62 -41.92 11.00 -27.58
N PHE A 63 -42.28 12.02 -28.38
CA PHE A 63 -43.17 13.10 -27.92
C PHE A 63 -44.60 12.62 -27.69
N ALA A 64 -45.08 11.63 -28.45
CA ALA A 64 -46.39 11.01 -28.23
C ALA A 64 -46.49 10.31 -26.86
N LYS A 65 -45.38 9.72 -26.38
CA LYS A 65 -45.32 9.03 -25.08
C LYS A 65 -44.90 9.94 -23.92
N LEU A 66 -44.13 10.98 -24.18
CA LEU A 66 -43.51 11.83 -23.16
C LEU A 66 -44.53 12.40 -22.16
N ASN A 67 -45.71 12.86 -22.61
CA ASN A 67 -46.75 13.38 -21.71
C ASN A 67 -47.27 12.32 -20.73
N THR A 68 -47.44 11.08 -21.20
CA THR A 68 -47.89 9.96 -20.35
C THR A 68 -46.82 9.62 -19.33
N VAL A 69 -45.56 9.54 -19.78
CA VAL A 69 -44.40 9.24 -18.94
C VAL A 69 -44.20 10.29 -17.85
N VAL A 70 -44.22 11.58 -18.21
CA VAL A 70 -44.12 12.68 -17.24
C VAL A 70 -45.29 12.65 -16.25
N GLY A 71 -46.50 12.35 -16.71
CA GLY A 71 -47.67 12.18 -15.84
C GLY A 71 -47.51 11.02 -14.85
N ASN A 72 -46.92 9.90 -15.28
CA ASN A 72 -46.63 8.76 -14.42
C ASN A 72 -45.50 9.05 -13.41
N ILE A 73 -44.41 9.70 -13.84
CA ILE A 73 -43.35 10.19 -12.95
C ILE A 73 -43.93 11.11 -11.88
N SER A 74 -44.81 12.05 -12.26
CA SER A 74 -45.47 12.96 -11.31
C SER A 74 -46.24 12.21 -10.21
N LYS A 75 -46.98 11.14 -10.56
CA LYS A 75 -47.68 10.29 -9.57
C LYS A 75 -46.72 9.59 -8.62
N LEU A 76 -45.62 9.03 -9.15
CA LEU A 76 -44.60 8.34 -8.34
C LEU A 76 -43.90 9.29 -7.37
N LEU A 77 -43.55 10.51 -7.83
CA LEU A 77 -42.96 11.54 -7.00
C LEU A 77 -43.91 11.99 -5.89
N GLN A 78 -45.19 12.22 -6.22
CA GLN A 78 -46.21 12.55 -5.22
C GLN A 78 -46.35 11.45 -4.18
N CYS A 79 -46.33 10.17 -4.58
CA CYS A 79 -46.38 9.04 -3.66
C CYS A 79 -45.13 8.98 -2.77
N ALA A 80 -43.93 9.06 -3.35
CA ALA A 80 -42.67 9.04 -2.61
C ALA A 80 -42.58 10.14 -1.55
N ARG A 81 -43.03 11.36 -1.90
CA ARG A 81 -43.00 12.52 -0.99
C ARG A 81 -43.98 12.42 0.19
N LYS A 82 -44.99 11.53 0.17
CA LYS A 82 -45.92 11.35 1.30
C LYS A 82 -45.22 10.84 2.57
N ASP A 83 -44.12 10.09 2.43
CA ASP A 83 -43.33 9.54 3.55
C ASP A 83 -41.83 9.79 3.33
N LYS A 84 -41.41 11.04 3.55
CA LYS A 84 -40.01 11.51 3.41
C LYS A 84 -39.01 10.79 4.31
N VAL A 85 -39.47 9.98 5.27
CA VAL A 85 -38.59 9.18 6.14
C VAL A 85 -38.25 7.83 5.48
N LYS A 86 -39.06 7.36 4.54
CA LYS A 86 -38.88 6.08 3.86
C LYS A 86 -38.43 6.21 2.41
N ASN A 87 -38.77 7.31 1.73
CA ASN A 87 -38.47 7.51 0.32
C ASN A 87 -37.72 8.82 0.05
N GLU A 88 -36.72 8.75 -0.81
CA GLU A 88 -35.94 9.90 -1.28
C GLU A 88 -36.31 10.22 -2.74
N VAL A 89 -36.28 11.50 -3.09
CA VAL A 89 -36.48 11.98 -4.47
C VAL A 89 -35.19 12.57 -4.98
N ILE A 90 -34.69 12.02 -6.09
CA ILE A 90 -33.42 12.40 -6.68
C ILE A 90 -33.62 12.67 -8.17
N TYR A 91 -33.09 13.79 -8.63
CA TYR A 91 -33.03 14.14 -10.04
C TYR A 91 -31.59 14.07 -10.52
N THR A 92 -31.40 13.47 -11.69
CA THR A 92 -30.20 13.67 -12.47
C THR A 92 -30.53 14.23 -13.84
N TYR A 93 -29.67 15.12 -14.30
CA TYR A 93 -29.89 15.90 -15.51
C TYR A 93 -28.53 16.28 -16.10
N ILE A 94 -28.47 16.42 -17.42
CA ILE A 94 -27.29 16.82 -18.17
C ILE A 94 -26.99 18.29 -17.89
N GLU A 95 -25.87 18.53 -17.22
CA GLU A 95 -25.30 19.86 -17.00
C GLU A 95 -23.80 19.73 -16.70
N ALA A 96 -23.00 20.53 -17.40
CA ALA A 96 -21.57 20.68 -17.13
C ALA A 96 -21.35 21.52 -15.87
N LEU A 97 -20.29 21.21 -15.12
CA LEU A 97 -19.80 22.05 -14.02
C LEU A 97 -19.17 23.34 -14.54
N THR A 98 -18.75 23.37 -15.80
CA THR A 98 -18.13 24.53 -16.42
C THR A 98 -19.01 25.13 -17.53
N ARG A 99 -18.89 26.44 -17.73
CA ARG A 99 -19.64 27.15 -18.78
C ARG A 99 -19.19 26.79 -20.20
N ASP A 100 -17.96 26.33 -20.36
CA ASP A 100 -17.38 25.87 -21.63
C ASP A 100 -17.56 24.35 -21.84
N CYS A 101 -18.23 23.66 -20.90
CA CYS A 101 -18.49 22.22 -20.93
C CYS A 101 -17.24 21.35 -21.14
N ARG A 102 -16.05 21.83 -20.76
CA ARG A 102 -14.80 21.09 -20.93
C ARG A 102 -14.77 19.79 -20.13
N ASP A 103 -15.55 19.71 -19.07
CA ASP A 103 -15.75 18.56 -18.19
C ASP A 103 -16.79 17.55 -18.70
N ALA A 104 -17.47 17.83 -19.82
CA ALA A 104 -18.34 16.86 -20.47
C ALA A 104 -17.55 15.62 -20.94
N SER A 105 -18.16 14.45 -20.85
CA SER A 105 -17.58 13.21 -21.38
C SER A 105 -17.30 13.31 -22.88
N LEU A 106 -16.34 12.51 -23.35
CA LEU A 106 -16.02 12.46 -24.77
C LEU A 106 -17.25 12.06 -25.60
N ASP A 107 -18.06 11.12 -25.12
CA ASP A 107 -19.31 10.74 -25.77
C ASP A 107 -20.25 11.94 -25.95
N TYR A 108 -20.52 12.73 -24.90
CA TYR A 108 -21.38 13.91 -25.01
C TYR A 108 -20.81 15.01 -25.92
N LYS A 109 -19.48 15.10 -26.03
CA LYS A 109 -18.80 16.00 -26.97
C LYS A 109 -18.92 15.54 -28.42
N LEU A 110 -19.02 14.23 -28.68
CA LEU A 110 -19.10 13.65 -30.02
C LEU A 110 -20.55 13.43 -30.47
N SER A 111 -21.44 13.10 -29.55
CA SER A 111 -22.86 12.83 -29.77
C SER A 111 -23.61 14.15 -30.01
N GLY A 112 -24.06 14.37 -31.25
CA GLY A 112 -24.83 15.55 -31.68
C GLY A 112 -24.30 16.26 -32.94
N GLY A 113 -23.14 15.84 -33.48
CA GLY A 113 -22.59 16.40 -34.72
C GLY A 113 -22.12 17.87 -34.60
N PRO A 114 -21.67 18.50 -35.71
CA PRO A 114 -20.98 19.79 -35.70
C PRO A 114 -21.81 20.99 -35.22
N SER A 115 -23.13 20.82 -35.10
CA SER A 115 -24.06 21.93 -34.88
C SER A 115 -24.67 21.98 -33.48
N ARG A 116 -24.61 20.91 -32.67
CA ARG A 116 -25.05 20.91 -31.26
C ARG A 116 -24.75 19.56 -30.55
N PRO A 117 -23.57 19.41 -29.92
CA PRO A 117 -23.33 18.29 -29.01
C PRO A 117 -24.24 18.38 -27.76
N LEU A 118 -24.44 17.28 -27.02
CA LEU A 118 -25.22 17.15 -25.76
C LEU A 118 -24.68 18.02 -24.58
N LEU A 119 -24.03 19.13 -24.89
CA LEU A 119 -23.38 20.04 -23.96
C LEU A 119 -24.39 21.04 -23.40
N VAL A 120 -24.63 20.95 -22.11
CA VAL A 120 -25.46 21.89 -21.37
C VAL A 120 -24.57 22.68 -20.41
N PRO A 121 -24.20 23.94 -20.73
CA PRO A 121 -23.37 24.77 -19.86
C PRO A 121 -23.96 24.99 -18.48
N HIS A 122 -23.10 25.15 -17.47
CA HIS A 122 -23.53 25.49 -16.12
C HIS A 122 -24.43 26.75 -16.08
N GLY A 123 -25.62 26.60 -15.50
CA GLY A 123 -26.65 27.64 -15.39
C GLY A 123 -27.53 27.81 -16.63
N SER A 124 -27.40 26.94 -17.64
CA SER A 124 -28.20 27.02 -18.87
C SER A 124 -29.69 26.74 -18.61
N PRO A 125 -30.63 27.46 -19.28
CA PRO A 125 -32.05 27.12 -19.25
C PRO A 125 -32.36 25.69 -19.70
N GLY A 126 -31.47 25.06 -20.48
CA GLY A 126 -31.59 23.67 -20.90
C GLY A 126 -31.48 22.66 -19.75
N ALA A 127 -30.82 23.01 -18.64
CA ALA A 127 -30.70 22.17 -17.44
C ALA A 127 -31.98 22.14 -16.59
N LYS A 128 -32.93 23.05 -16.82
CA LYS A 128 -34.16 23.13 -16.02
C LYS A 128 -35.03 21.88 -16.20
N ILE A 129 -35.47 21.29 -15.10
CA ILE A 129 -36.46 20.22 -15.07
C ILE A 129 -37.81 20.73 -15.60
N LEU A 130 -38.60 19.85 -16.22
CA LEU A 130 -39.94 20.19 -16.69
C LEU A 130 -40.86 20.62 -15.54
N SER A 131 -41.69 21.65 -15.76
CA SER A 131 -42.56 22.22 -14.72
C SER A 131 -43.59 21.24 -14.16
N GLN A 132 -43.98 20.22 -14.92
CA GLN A 132 -44.93 19.19 -14.48
C GLN A 132 -44.37 18.27 -13.36
N ILE A 133 -43.05 18.24 -13.19
CA ILE A 133 -42.34 17.43 -12.20
C ILE A 133 -41.24 18.24 -11.51
N GLU A 134 -41.51 19.53 -11.29
CA GLU A 134 -40.55 20.47 -10.71
C GLU A 134 -40.00 19.94 -9.35
N PRO A 135 -38.68 20.03 -9.11
CA PRO A 135 -38.09 19.65 -7.84
C PRO A 135 -38.61 20.51 -6.69
N GLU A 136 -38.84 19.90 -5.53
CA GLU A 136 -39.08 20.60 -4.27
C GLU A 136 -37.76 21.03 -3.62
N ALA A 137 -37.82 21.94 -2.63
CA ALA A 137 -36.64 22.53 -2.01
C ALA A 137 -35.68 21.53 -1.33
N ASP A 138 -36.15 20.33 -1.02
CA ASP A 138 -35.40 19.27 -0.31
C ASP A 138 -35.08 18.08 -1.24
N ASP A 139 -35.45 18.15 -2.52
CA ASP A 139 -35.12 17.12 -3.49
C ASP A 139 -33.64 17.20 -3.88
N ILE A 140 -33.00 16.05 -4.06
CA ILE A 140 -31.58 15.98 -4.36
C ILE A 140 -31.37 16.18 -5.86
N MET A 141 -30.56 17.18 -6.22
CA MET A 141 -30.25 17.55 -7.61
C MET A 141 -28.80 17.18 -7.93
N ILE A 142 -28.60 16.29 -8.90
CA ILE A 142 -27.26 15.79 -9.29
C ILE A 142 -27.02 16.03 -10.80
N PRO A 143 -26.30 17.10 -11.18
CA PRO A 143 -25.92 17.32 -12.57
C PRO A 143 -24.91 16.25 -13.02
N LYS A 144 -25.07 15.74 -14.24
CA LYS A 144 -24.21 14.70 -14.82
C LYS A 144 -23.62 15.11 -16.17
N THR A 145 -22.43 14.59 -16.44
CA THR A 145 -21.64 14.90 -17.64
C THR A 145 -21.40 13.69 -18.56
N SER A 146 -22.03 12.55 -18.25
CA SER A 146 -22.06 11.33 -19.08
C SER A 146 -23.42 10.63 -19.04
N CYS A 147 -23.61 9.58 -19.86
CA CYS A 147 -24.84 8.76 -19.89
C CYS A 147 -25.19 8.17 -18.52
N SER A 148 -24.25 7.50 -17.87
CA SER A 148 -24.46 7.01 -16.51
C SER A 148 -24.18 8.10 -15.48
N VAL A 149 -25.14 8.29 -14.56
CA VAL A 149 -24.97 9.15 -13.40
C VAL A 149 -23.96 8.58 -12.40
N PHE A 150 -23.77 7.26 -12.34
CA PHE A 150 -22.81 6.61 -11.44
C PHE A 150 -21.35 6.84 -11.87
N GLN A 151 -21.10 7.05 -13.15
CA GLN A 151 -19.75 7.27 -13.70
C GLN A 151 -19.30 8.73 -13.64
N SER A 152 -20.23 9.68 -13.73
CA SER A 152 -19.91 11.12 -13.81
C SER A 152 -20.20 11.91 -12.54
N THR A 153 -20.75 11.27 -11.50
CA THR A 153 -21.20 11.98 -10.29
C THR A 153 -20.90 11.17 -9.03
N ASN A 154 -21.12 11.79 -7.88
CA ASN A 154 -21.03 11.13 -6.57
C ASN A 154 -22.35 10.50 -6.12
N ILE A 155 -23.28 10.16 -7.02
CA ILE A 155 -24.60 9.64 -6.67
C ILE A 155 -24.55 8.38 -5.78
N GLU A 156 -23.60 7.46 -6.00
CA GLU A 156 -23.45 6.28 -5.14
C GLU A 156 -23.18 6.69 -3.69
N TYR A 157 -22.28 7.66 -3.49
CA TYR A 157 -21.97 8.21 -2.17
C TYR A 157 -23.21 8.83 -1.53
N VAL A 158 -23.98 9.61 -2.30
CA VAL A 158 -25.22 10.23 -1.83
C VAL A 158 -26.24 9.16 -1.42
N LEU A 159 -26.57 8.22 -2.31
CA LEU A 159 -27.51 7.12 -2.07
C LEU A 159 -27.16 6.30 -0.82
N ARG A 160 -25.87 5.98 -0.62
CA ARG A 160 -25.43 5.24 0.56
C ARG A 160 -25.57 6.05 1.85
N ASN A 161 -25.31 7.36 1.83
CA ASN A 161 -25.45 8.20 3.03
C ASN A 161 -26.91 8.42 3.43
N VAL A 162 -27.83 8.47 2.47
CA VAL A 162 -29.28 8.50 2.75
C VAL A 162 -29.87 7.10 2.99
N ASN A 163 -29.00 6.08 3.12
CA ASN A 163 -29.34 4.68 3.42
C ASN A 163 -30.34 4.06 2.43
N VAL A 164 -30.23 4.44 1.15
CA VAL A 164 -31.03 3.85 0.08
C VAL A 164 -30.48 2.47 -0.25
N LYS A 165 -31.38 1.49 -0.32
CA LYS A 165 -31.05 0.13 -0.81
C LYS A 165 -31.77 -0.22 -2.10
N HIS A 166 -32.93 0.39 -2.33
CA HIS A 166 -33.75 0.17 -3.51
C HIS A 166 -33.80 1.44 -4.36
N LEU A 167 -33.41 1.34 -5.62
CA LEU A 167 -33.46 2.43 -6.58
C LEU A 167 -34.59 2.18 -7.59
N LEU A 168 -35.62 3.03 -7.54
CA LEU A 168 -36.71 3.07 -8.50
C LEU A 168 -36.34 4.06 -9.62
N VAL A 169 -36.04 3.55 -10.81
CA VAL A 169 -35.51 4.32 -11.93
C VAL A 169 -36.61 4.67 -12.93
N VAL A 170 -36.72 5.96 -13.26
CA VAL A 170 -37.64 6.53 -14.25
C VAL A 170 -36.94 7.58 -15.10
N GLY A 171 -37.42 7.86 -16.31
CA GLY A 171 -36.87 8.95 -17.13
C GLY A 171 -36.65 8.64 -18.60
N GLN A 172 -35.74 9.37 -19.24
CA GLN A 172 -35.61 9.41 -20.69
C GLN A 172 -34.43 8.59 -21.23
N LEU A 173 -34.62 8.12 -22.46
CA LEU A 173 -33.76 7.20 -23.19
C LEU A 173 -33.57 5.88 -22.43
N THR A 174 -34.63 5.06 -22.46
CA THR A 174 -34.65 3.71 -21.86
C THR A 174 -33.43 2.88 -22.21
N ASN A 175 -32.98 2.92 -23.46
CA ASN A 175 -31.84 2.18 -23.99
C ASN A 175 -30.48 2.92 -23.89
N GLN A 176 -30.43 4.09 -23.22
CA GLN A 176 -29.19 4.85 -23.01
C GLN A 176 -29.00 5.21 -21.54
N CYS A 177 -29.31 6.45 -21.13
CA CYS A 177 -29.03 6.93 -19.76
C CYS A 177 -29.70 6.06 -18.69
N VAL A 178 -30.95 5.61 -18.93
CA VAL A 178 -31.66 4.70 -18.02
C VAL A 178 -30.94 3.35 -17.96
N GLU A 179 -30.67 2.71 -19.10
CA GLU A 179 -29.98 1.41 -19.12
C GLU A 179 -28.58 1.44 -18.53
N SER A 180 -27.81 2.48 -18.81
CA SER A 180 -26.46 2.66 -18.26
C SER A 180 -26.52 2.82 -16.74
N CYS A 181 -27.45 3.64 -16.24
CA CYS A 181 -27.65 3.82 -14.81
C CYS A 181 -28.08 2.52 -14.11
N VAL A 182 -28.97 1.73 -14.72
CA VAL A 182 -29.47 0.48 -14.16
C VAL A 182 -28.37 -0.58 -14.03
N ARG A 183 -27.52 -0.71 -15.05
CA ARG A 183 -26.39 -1.65 -15.04
C ARG A 183 -25.39 -1.28 -13.95
N ASP A 184 -24.97 -0.02 -13.91
CA ASP A 184 -24.01 0.45 -12.90
C ASP A 184 -24.59 0.33 -11.48
N ALA A 185 -25.85 0.72 -11.27
CA ALA A 185 -26.52 0.60 -9.96
C ALA A 185 -26.61 -0.85 -9.48
N ALA A 186 -26.92 -1.79 -10.38
CA ALA A 186 -26.97 -3.21 -10.07
C ALA A 186 -25.58 -3.77 -9.73
N ASP A 187 -24.54 -3.38 -10.48
CA ASP A 187 -23.17 -3.86 -10.28
C ASP A 187 -22.56 -3.35 -8.96
N VAL A 188 -22.91 -2.13 -8.52
CA VAL A 188 -22.49 -1.61 -7.20
C VAL A 188 -23.42 -2.04 -6.04
N GLY A 189 -24.40 -2.91 -6.32
CA GLY A 189 -25.16 -3.65 -5.31
C GLY A 189 -26.46 -3.01 -4.83
N PHE A 190 -27.08 -2.12 -5.61
CA PHE A 190 -28.46 -1.68 -5.34
C PHE A 190 -29.48 -2.68 -5.88
N LEU A 191 -30.61 -2.81 -5.18
CA LEU A 191 -31.80 -3.42 -5.77
C LEU A 191 -32.40 -2.40 -6.74
N VAL A 192 -32.53 -2.75 -8.01
CA VAL A 192 -32.99 -1.81 -9.04
C VAL A 192 -34.34 -2.25 -9.57
N THR A 193 -35.28 -1.30 -9.61
CA THR A 193 -36.58 -1.47 -10.26
C THR A 193 -36.74 -0.37 -11.31
N VAL A 194 -37.10 -0.76 -12.53
CA VAL A 194 -37.42 0.15 -13.63
C VAL A 194 -38.93 0.17 -13.81
N VAL A 195 -39.51 1.37 -13.90
CA VAL A 195 -40.94 1.53 -14.20
C VAL A 195 -41.09 1.76 -15.70
N ASP A 196 -41.61 0.78 -16.44
CA ASP A 196 -41.57 0.78 -17.91
C ASP A 196 -42.37 1.95 -18.52
N ASP A 197 -43.59 2.17 -18.06
CA ASP A 197 -44.51 3.21 -18.52
C ASP A 197 -44.20 4.59 -17.91
N ALA A 198 -43.14 4.69 -17.11
CA ALA A 198 -42.50 5.93 -16.69
C ALA A 198 -41.10 6.11 -17.31
N CYS A 199 -40.78 5.33 -18.36
CA CYS A 199 -39.59 5.49 -19.18
C CYS A 199 -39.95 5.66 -20.67
N VAL A 200 -39.07 6.29 -21.46
CA VAL A 200 -39.27 6.41 -22.92
C VAL A 200 -37.95 6.38 -23.69
N ALA A 201 -37.95 5.86 -24.92
CA ALA A 201 -36.85 5.96 -25.87
C ALA A 201 -37.30 6.67 -27.16
N LEU A 202 -36.38 6.89 -28.11
CA LEU A 202 -36.69 7.56 -29.38
C LEU A 202 -37.70 6.79 -30.24
N SER A 203 -37.71 5.46 -30.13
CA SER A 203 -38.65 4.57 -30.80
C SER A 203 -39.17 3.46 -29.87
N GLU A 204 -40.30 2.86 -30.24
CA GLU A 204 -40.89 1.73 -29.50
C GLU A 204 -39.97 0.50 -29.50
N VAL A 205 -39.24 0.29 -30.60
CA VAL A 205 -38.29 -0.81 -30.75
C VAL A 205 -37.12 -0.63 -29.79
N ASP A 206 -36.55 0.58 -29.71
CA ASP A 206 -35.46 0.89 -28.79
C ASP A 206 -35.89 0.80 -27.33
N HIS A 207 -37.10 1.26 -27.01
CA HIS A 207 -37.68 1.16 -25.68
C HIS A 207 -37.81 -0.30 -25.25
N THR A 208 -38.41 -1.13 -26.10
CA THR A 208 -38.59 -2.58 -25.83
C THR A 208 -37.25 -3.31 -25.72
N ALA A 209 -36.28 -2.96 -26.59
CA ALA A 209 -34.95 -3.55 -26.56
C ALA A 209 -34.20 -3.20 -25.26
N GLY A 210 -34.24 -1.93 -24.83
CA GLY A 210 -33.61 -1.50 -23.57
C GLY A 210 -34.18 -2.23 -22.35
N LEU A 211 -35.51 -2.35 -22.27
CA LEU A 211 -36.16 -3.13 -21.21
C LEU A 211 -35.70 -4.60 -21.22
N ARG A 212 -35.66 -5.23 -22.39
CA ARG A 212 -35.18 -6.61 -22.52
C ARG A 212 -33.73 -6.78 -22.06
N ASN A 213 -32.87 -5.83 -22.41
CA ASN A 213 -31.44 -5.87 -22.05
C ASN A 213 -31.21 -5.67 -20.55
N MET A 214 -32.07 -4.88 -19.89
CA MET A 214 -32.01 -4.62 -18.45
C MET A 214 -32.69 -5.69 -17.58
N ALA A 215 -33.49 -6.59 -18.15
CA ALA A 215 -34.26 -7.58 -17.38
C ALA A 215 -33.40 -8.53 -16.52
N GLY A 216 -32.11 -8.68 -16.86
CA GLY A 216 -31.14 -9.42 -16.03
C GLY A 216 -30.54 -8.61 -14.87
N PHE A 217 -30.73 -7.29 -14.87
CA PHE A 217 -30.12 -6.34 -13.94
C PHE A 217 -31.15 -5.71 -12.99
N ALA A 218 -32.39 -5.51 -13.44
CA ALA A 218 -33.45 -4.86 -12.68
C ALA A 218 -34.80 -5.60 -12.79
N ARG A 219 -35.67 -5.36 -11.81
CA ARG A 219 -37.09 -5.69 -11.89
C ARG A 219 -37.79 -4.68 -12.81
N ILE A 220 -38.68 -5.13 -13.67
CA ILE A 220 -39.46 -4.27 -14.57
C ILE A 220 -40.93 -4.39 -14.21
N ILE A 221 -41.56 -3.25 -13.91
CA ILE A 221 -42.95 -3.14 -13.45
C ILE A 221 -43.66 -1.93 -14.07
N THR A 222 -44.97 -1.87 -13.89
CA THR A 222 -45.78 -0.70 -14.27
C THR A 222 -45.85 0.32 -13.15
N THR A 223 -46.24 1.56 -13.48
CA THR A 223 -46.49 2.63 -12.51
C THR A 223 -47.56 2.22 -11.50
N HIS A 224 -48.56 1.44 -11.91
CA HIS A 224 -49.59 0.93 -11.02
C HIS A 224 -49.00 0.03 -9.93
N ASP A 225 -48.20 -0.98 -10.31
CA ASP A 225 -47.58 -1.91 -9.36
C ASP A 225 -46.59 -1.19 -8.43
N ALA A 226 -45.85 -0.21 -8.97
CA ALA A 226 -44.93 0.60 -8.19
C ALA A 226 -45.64 1.42 -7.10
N LEU A 227 -46.80 2.00 -7.43
CA LEU A 227 -47.62 2.75 -6.47
C LEU A 227 -48.20 1.83 -5.39
N GLU A 228 -48.70 0.65 -5.76
CA GLU A 228 -49.21 -0.32 -4.78
C GLU A 228 -48.12 -0.74 -3.78
N GLU A 229 -46.90 -0.99 -4.24
CA GLU A 229 -45.81 -1.37 -3.34
C GLU A 229 -45.28 -0.21 -2.49
N LEU A 230 -45.24 1.02 -3.03
CA LEU A 230 -44.88 2.21 -2.25
C LEU A 230 -45.92 2.56 -1.17
N GLU A 231 -47.21 2.23 -1.40
CA GLU A 231 -48.30 2.49 -0.45
C GLU A 231 -48.56 1.31 0.52
N GLY A 232 -48.20 0.07 0.15
CA GLY A 232 -48.61 -1.17 0.82
C GLY A 232 -47.80 -1.66 2.02
N ILE A 233 -46.92 -0.86 2.63
CA ILE A 233 -46.05 -1.30 3.74
C ILE A 233 -46.77 -1.14 5.10
N PRO A 234 -47.06 -2.22 5.87
CA PRO A 234 -47.57 -2.10 7.25
C PRO A 234 -46.50 -1.51 8.18
N VAL A 235 -46.94 -0.70 9.16
CA VAL A 235 -46.08 0.11 10.05
C VAL A 235 -45.40 -0.71 11.16
N ASP A 236 -45.76 -1.98 11.36
CA ASP A 236 -45.31 -2.75 12.52
C ASP A 236 -44.22 -3.76 12.14
N GLY A 237 -42.96 -3.35 12.16
CA GLY A 237 -41.84 -4.30 12.00
C GLY A 237 -40.42 -3.74 11.93
N VAL A 238 -40.22 -2.43 11.82
CA VAL A 238 -38.88 -1.83 11.83
C VAL A 238 -38.62 -1.19 13.19
N SER A 239 -37.64 -1.70 13.93
CA SER A 239 -37.23 -1.15 15.23
C SER A 239 -36.88 0.33 15.13
N GLN A 240 -37.44 1.14 16.04
CA GLN A 240 -37.32 2.59 16.11
C GLN A 240 -35.92 3.15 16.51
N ASP A 241 -34.88 2.32 16.56
CA ASP A 241 -33.55 2.82 16.87
C ASP A 241 -32.88 3.26 15.57
N PHE A 242 -32.84 4.55 15.24
CA PHE A 242 -31.77 5.18 14.40
C PHE A 242 -32.01 6.66 13.98
N VAL A 243 -32.94 7.41 14.61
CA VAL A 243 -33.06 8.85 14.32
C VAL A 243 -33.02 9.68 15.60
N SER A 244 -31.82 10.06 16.02
CA SER A 244 -31.63 11.26 16.84
C SER A 244 -30.80 12.25 16.05
N ALA A 245 -31.45 13.33 15.60
CA ALA A 245 -30.79 14.46 14.96
C ALA A 245 -29.78 15.11 15.93
N VAL A 246 -28.53 15.24 15.50
CA VAL A 246 -27.50 16.01 16.23
C VAL A 246 -27.69 17.49 15.88
N PRO A 247 -27.87 18.40 16.85
CA PRO A 247 -27.98 19.82 16.56
C PRO A 247 -26.59 20.41 16.26
N VAL A 248 -26.46 21.09 15.12
CA VAL A 248 -25.27 21.86 14.76
C VAL A 248 -25.31 23.18 15.52
N ALA A 249 -24.56 23.29 16.61
CA ALA A 249 -24.29 24.57 17.26
C ALA A 249 -23.07 25.24 16.61
N ALA A 250 -23.24 26.48 16.15
CA ALA A 250 -22.18 27.29 15.57
C ALA A 250 -21.11 27.63 16.62
N ALA A 251 -19.88 27.16 16.43
CA ALA A 251 -18.73 27.54 17.25
C ALA A 251 -17.84 28.53 16.49
N SER A 252 -17.58 29.68 17.11
CA SER A 252 -16.68 30.71 16.61
C SER A 252 -15.21 30.31 16.83
N VAL A 253 -14.40 30.42 15.77
CA VAL A 253 -12.97 30.15 15.81
C VAL A 253 -12.25 31.34 16.45
N ARG A 254 -11.50 31.10 17.54
CA ARG A 254 -10.43 32.00 18.00
C ARG A 254 -9.09 31.32 17.73
N THR A 255 -8.30 31.91 16.84
CA THR A 255 -6.89 31.56 16.65
C THR A 255 -6.05 32.27 17.72
N THR A 256 -5.11 31.54 18.33
CA THR A 256 -4.02 32.16 19.10
C THR A 256 -2.72 31.64 18.53
N GLU A 257 -1.88 32.54 18.01
CA GLU A 257 -0.50 32.21 17.63
C GLU A 257 0.35 32.05 18.88
N VAL A 258 1.17 31.00 18.92
CA VAL A 258 2.24 30.86 19.91
C VAL A 258 3.56 30.72 19.16
N THR A 259 4.41 31.74 19.28
CA THR A 259 5.80 31.73 18.83
C THR A 259 6.66 31.25 19.99
N VAL A 260 7.31 30.08 19.85
CA VAL A 260 8.32 29.63 20.83
C VAL A 260 9.71 29.93 20.29
N PHE A 261 10.38 30.87 20.96
CA PHE A 261 11.83 31.07 20.86
C PHE A 261 12.52 29.94 21.65
N ASN A 262 13.53 29.30 21.05
CA ASN A 262 14.56 28.61 21.82
C ASN A 262 15.94 29.03 21.31
N SER A 263 16.77 29.39 22.29
CA SER A 263 18.10 29.97 22.19
C SER A 263 19.18 28.90 22.08
N LEU A 264 19.78 28.76 20.89
CA LEU A 264 21.19 28.49 20.59
C LEU A 264 21.40 28.85 19.10
N PRO A 265 22.49 29.52 18.69
CA PRO A 265 22.62 30.07 17.34
C PRO A 265 23.07 29.01 16.34
N GLU A 266 22.44 29.02 15.16
CA GLU A 266 22.79 28.29 13.93
C GLU A 266 22.39 26.80 13.86
N ILE A 267 21.08 26.55 13.65
CA ILE A 267 20.47 25.73 12.58
C ILE A 267 19.00 25.52 12.98
N LYS A 268 18.08 26.26 12.35
CA LYS A 268 16.63 26.07 12.52
C LYS A 268 16.14 25.04 11.53
N CYS A 269 16.15 23.76 11.90
CA CYS A 269 15.38 22.76 11.16
C CYS A 269 13.89 22.88 11.52
N ASN A 270 13.12 23.56 10.66
CA ASN A 270 11.66 23.59 10.73
C ASN A 270 11.08 22.28 10.20
N TYR A 271 11.14 21.20 10.98
CA TYR A 271 10.33 20.02 10.70
C TYR A 271 8.90 20.29 11.20
N LYS A 272 7.96 20.48 10.27
CA LYS A 272 6.53 20.51 10.62
C LYS A 272 6.04 19.09 10.82
N TYR A 273 6.17 18.58 12.05
CA TYR A 273 5.40 17.41 12.48
C TYR A 273 4.02 17.91 12.96
N PHE A 274 2.96 17.41 12.33
CA PHE A 274 1.58 17.73 12.71
C PHE A 274 1.24 16.94 13.98
N VAL A 275 1.06 17.64 15.10
CA VAL A 275 0.62 17.03 16.36
C VAL A 275 -0.77 17.54 16.65
N PRO A 276 -1.77 16.67 16.76
CA PRO A 276 -3.00 17.11 17.37
C PRO A 276 -3.39 16.23 18.57
N SER A 277 -3.81 16.87 19.65
CA SER A 277 -4.41 16.24 20.84
C SER A 277 -5.78 15.57 20.54
N LYS A 278 -6.27 15.74 19.31
CA LYS A 278 -7.33 14.98 18.63
C LYS A 278 -6.89 14.75 17.19
N MET A 279 -6.84 13.52 16.68
CA MET A 279 -6.39 13.25 15.31
C MET A 279 -7.38 13.82 14.28
N GLU A 280 -7.19 15.07 13.88
CA GLU A 280 -7.98 15.71 12.83
C GLU A 280 -7.35 15.39 11.46
N PHE A 281 -8.03 14.54 10.69
CA PHE A 281 -7.62 14.21 9.32
C PHE A 281 -8.16 15.25 8.34
N SER A 282 -7.31 15.70 7.41
CA SER A 282 -7.79 16.52 6.29
C SER A 282 -8.83 15.76 5.46
N ALA A 283 -9.71 16.50 4.76
CA ALA A 283 -10.71 15.89 3.87
C ALA A 283 -10.08 14.92 2.86
N ASN A 284 -8.88 15.25 2.34
CA ASN A 284 -8.13 14.40 1.42
C ASN A 284 -7.66 13.09 2.07
N GLN A 285 -7.14 13.15 3.31
CA GLN A 285 -6.74 11.96 4.05
C GLN A 285 -7.94 11.07 4.37
N PHE A 286 -9.09 11.66 4.72
CA PHE A 286 -10.31 10.91 4.98
C PHE A 286 -10.87 10.26 3.70
N HIS A 287 -10.82 10.94 2.56
CA HIS A 287 -11.18 10.35 1.27
C HIS A 287 -10.27 9.19 0.88
N LEU A 288 -8.95 9.34 1.04
CA LEU A 288 -8.00 8.26 0.82
C LEU A 288 -8.28 7.09 1.76
N GLY A 289 -8.47 7.34 3.05
CA GLY A 289 -8.79 6.31 4.04
C GLY A 289 -10.09 5.58 3.74
N ARG A 290 -11.11 6.29 3.23
CA ARG A 290 -12.37 5.67 2.77
C ARG A 290 -12.15 4.77 1.55
N ALA A 291 -11.40 5.24 0.56
CA ALA A 291 -11.07 4.45 -0.63
C ALA A 291 -10.28 3.20 -0.26
N LEU A 292 -9.30 3.32 0.64
CA LEU A 292 -8.51 2.20 1.15
C LEU A 292 -9.37 1.20 1.92
N LEU A 293 -10.20 1.66 2.86
CA LEU A 293 -11.09 0.78 3.62
C LEU A 293 -12.08 0.04 2.71
N TYR A 294 -12.61 0.72 1.69
CA TYR A 294 -13.47 0.11 0.68
C TYR A 294 -12.72 -0.95 -0.12
N ALA A 295 -11.53 -0.63 -0.66
CA ALA A 295 -10.71 -1.57 -1.41
C ALA A 295 -10.37 -2.81 -0.58
N LEU A 296 -9.96 -2.63 0.67
CA LEU A 296 -9.66 -3.74 1.59
C LEU A 296 -10.90 -4.62 1.84
N ARG A 297 -12.09 -4.04 1.98
CA ARG A 297 -13.35 -4.79 2.13
C ARG A 297 -13.74 -5.55 0.86
N VAL A 298 -13.61 -4.93 -0.32
CA VAL A 298 -13.86 -5.58 -1.62
C VAL A 298 -12.91 -6.76 -1.83
N MET A 299 -11.65 -6.60 -1.45
CA MET A 299 -10.64 -7.67 -1.44
C MET A 299 -10.85 -8.68 -0.32
N LYS A 300 -11.90 -8.53 0.50
CA LYS A 300 -12.25 -9.37 1.65
C LYS A 300 -11.08 -9.50 2.64
N VAL A 301 -10.30 -8.44 2.85
CA VAL A 301 -9.23 -8.46 3.85
C VAL A 301 -9.86 -8.52 5.25
N ALA A 302 -9.48 -9.50 6.06
CA ALA A 302 -9.98 -9.68 7.43
C ALA A 302 -9.33 -8.70 8.41
N MET A 303 -8.03 -8.49 8.24
CA MET A 303 -7.21 -7.74 9.17
C MET A 303 -6.12 -6.98 8.43
N LEU A 304 -5.84 -5.77 8.90
CA LEU A 304 -4.70 -4.98 8.47
C LEU A 304 -3.67 -4.93 9.60
N ARG A 305 -2.47 -5.41 9.34
CA ARG A 305 -1.34 -5.39 10.27
C ARG A 305 -0.54 -4.09 10.08
N TYR A 306 -0.29 -3.36 11.15
CA TYR A 306 0.67 -2.26 11.15
C TYR A 306 2.00 -2.83 11.65
N VAL A 307 3.01 -2.78 10.80
CA VAL A 307 4.28 -3.50 10.99
C VAL A 307 5.41 -2.51 11.25
N THR A 308 6.31 -2.88 12.16
CA THR A 308 7.57 -2.19 12.43
C THR A 308 8.64 -3.22 12.79
N CYS A 309 9.90 -2.80 12.87
CA CYS A 309 11.00 -3.64 13.34
C CYS A 309 11.63 -2.94 14.54
N ASP A 310 11.74 -3.63 15.68
CA ASP A 310 12.29 -3.06 16.91
C ASP A 310 13.83 -3.18 16.96
N VAL A 311 14.46 -2.60 17.98
CA VAL A 311 15.93 -2.62 18.13
C VAL A 311 16.55 -4.02 18.24
N SER A 312 15.77 -5.04 18.63
CA SER A 312 16.27 -6.41 18.72
C SER A 312 16.44 -7.05 17.34
N GLY A 313 15.78 -6.48 16.31
CA GLY A 313 15.68 -7.04 14.96
C GLY A 313 14.36 -7.78 14.71
N GLN A 314 13.50 -7.90 15.72
CA GLN A 314 12.21 -8.57 15.61
C GLN A 314 11.19 -7.73 14.86
N ILE A 315 10.37 -8.41 14.06
CA ILE A 315 9.25 -7.81 13.34
C ILE A 315 8.05 -7.76 14.28
N ARG A 316 7.65 -6.55 14.65
CA ARG A 316 6.52 -6.28 15.55
C ARG A 316 5.33 -5.81 14.74
N SER A 317 4.15 -6.26 15.13
CA SER A 317 2.93 -5.75 14.52
C SER A 317 1.75 -5.77 15.46
N LYS A 318 0.77 -4.92 15.18
CA LYS A 318 -0.55 -5.00 15.77
C LYS A 318 -1.59 -4.76 14.69
N SER A 319 -2.64 -5.55 14.74
CA SER A 319 -3.67 -5.58 13.71
C SER A 319 -4.91 -4.83 14.13
N ILE A 320 -5.59 -4.22 13.17
CA ILE A 320 -7.01 -3.90 13.28
C ILE A 320 -7.82 -4.96 12.52
N VAL A 321 -9.03 -5.21 12.98
CA VAL A 321 -9.98 -6.11 12.32
C VAL A 321 -10.87 -5.29 11.40
N LEU A 322 -10.93 -5.65 10.12
CA LEU A 322 -11.69 -4.93 9.10
C LEU A 322 -13.14 -5.46 8.99
N ASN A 323 -13.83 -5.51 10.13
CA ASN A 323 -15.26 -5.84 10.18
C ASN A 323 -16.13 -4.60 9.86
N ASP A 324 -17.45 -4.77 9.92
CA ASP A 324 -18.40 -3.69 9.63
C ASP A 324 -18.29 -2.50 10.59
N SER A 325 -17.79 -2.74 11.82
CA SER A 325 -17.55 -1.68 12.81
C SER A 325 -16.25 -0.90 12.61
N CYS A 326 -15.31 -1.38 11.77
CA CYS A 326 -14.08 -0.65 11.50
C CYS A 326 -14.38 0.64 10.73
N THR A 327 -13.95 1.77 11.28
CA THR A 327 -14.14 3.09 10.66
C THR A 327 -12.90 3.52 9.88
N VAL A 328 -13.03 4.57 9.06
CA VAL A 328 -11.89 5.24 8.40
C VAL A 328 -10.94 5.84 9.44
N GLU A 329 -11.47 6.32 10.57
CA GLU A 329 -10.65 6.85 11.66
C GLU A 329 -9.80 5.74 12.31
N ASP A 330 -10.38 4.55 12.53
CA ASP A 330 -9.63 3.39 13.04
C ASP A 330 -8.47 2.99 12.11
N LEU A 331 -8.70 3.08 10.80
CA LEU A 331 -7.67 2.85 9.79
C LEU A 331 -6.57 3.92 9.84
N LEU A 332 -6.95 5.20 9.83
CA LEU A 332 -5.98 6.29 9.68
C LEU A 332 -5.21 6.59 10.97
N LYS A 333 -5.80 6.34 12.15
CA LYS A 333 -5.13 6.56 13.44
C LYS A 333 -4.05 5.53 13.77
N GLY A 334 -4.02 4.43 13.03
CA GLY A 334 -3.09 3.33 13.24
C GLY A 334 -3.36 2.59 14.56
N VAL A 335 -2.29 2.06 15.15
CA VAL A 335 -2.38 1.21 16.36
C VAL A 335 -1.44 1.70 17.44
N SER A 336 -1.83 1.51 18.70
CA SER A 336 -0.99 1.85 19.84
C SER A 336 -0.18 0.62 20.30
N LEU A 337 1.13 0.79 20.46
CA LEU A 337 2.09 -0.19 20.98
C LEU A 337 2.66 0.31 22.31
N VAL A 338 3.17 -0.60 23.14
CA VAL A 338 3.77 -0.25 24.43
C VAL A 338 4.96 0.70 24.25
N SER A 339 5.13 1.66 25.16
CA SER A 339 6.17 2.68 25.08
C SER A 339 7.58 2.08 25.08
N CYS A 340 7.80 1.01 25.84
CA CYS A 340 9.07 0.29 25.94
C CYS A 340 9.35 -0.70 24.80
N LEU A 341 8.62 -0.68 23.68
CA LEU A 341 8.80 -1.65 22.58
C LEU A 341 10.27 -1.77 22.14
N ASN A 342 10.96 -0.64 21.99
CA ASN A 342 12.37 -0.60 21.60
C ASN A 342 13.33 -0.83 22.77
N ALA A 343 12.86 -1.31 23.92
CA ALA A 343 13.65 -1.70 25.07
C ALA A 343 13.42 -3.18 25.44
N LEU A 344 12.83 -3.97 24.54
CA LEU A 344 12.61 -5.41 24.72
C LEU A 344 13.70 -6.20 23.99
N PRO A 345 14.35 -7.18 24.63
CA PRO A 345 15.31 -8.07 24.00
C PRO A 345 14.62 -9.17 23.19
N VAL A 346 15.40 -9.82 22.34
CA VAL A 346 14.93 -10.91 21.47
C VAL A 346 14.33 -12.09 22.25
N PHE A 347 14.85 -12.41 23.43
CA PHE A 347 14.49 -13.62 24.17
C PHE A 347 13.24 -13.49 25.07
N GLY A 348 12.64 -12.30 25.21
CA GLY A 348 11.44 -12.18 26.03
C GLY A 348 10.98 -10.77 26.36
N ASP A 349 9.82 -10.70 27.02
CA ASP A 349 9.15 -9.46 27.43
C ASP A 349 9.75 -8.92 28.75
N VAL A 350 11.01 -8.50 28.68
CA VAL A 350 11.76 -7.91 29.81
C VAL A 350 12.24 -6.52 29.40
N ILE A 351 11.87 -5.51 30.18
CA ILE A 351 12.26 -4.13 29.88
C ILE A 351 13.73 -3.91 30.27
N CYS A 352 14.54 -3.50 29.30
CA CYS A 352 15.95 -3.18 29.48
C CYS A 352 16.16 -1.68 29.73
N GLY A 353 17.25 -1.35 30.45
CA GLY A 353 17.65 0.04 30.73
C GLY A 353 16.65 0.81 31.58
N ASP A 354 16.60 2.12 31.42
CA ASP A 354 15.74 3.03 32.19
C ASP A 354 14.33 3.21 31.58
N SER A 355 13.93 2.31 30.69
CA SER A 355 12.63 2.36 30.03
C SER A 355 11.49 1.93 30.98
N SER A 356 10.24 2.20 30.59
CA SER A 356 9.07 1.93 31.42
C SER A 356 7.93 1.32 30.61
N ALA A 357 7.17 0.42 31.24
CA ALA A 357 5.93 -0.13 30.67
C ALA A 357 4.80 0.92 30.60
N GLN A 358 5.01 2.11 31.18
CA GLN A 358 4.00 3.16 31.25
C GLN A 358 3.91 3.92 29.92
N GLY A 359 2.69 4.04 29.41
CA GLY A 359 2.37 4.81 28.21
C GLY A 359 2.42 3.97 26.94
N SER A 360 2.36 4.65 25.81
CA SER A 360 2.32 4.01 24.50
C SER A 360 2.93 4.86 23.41
N HIS A 361 3.32 4.23 22.30
CA HIS A 361 3.64 4.87 21.04
C HIS A 361 2.55 4.53 20.02
N ASN A 362 2.18 5.51 19.18
CA ASN A 362 1.27 5.29 18.08
C ASN A 362 2.06 4.90 16.83
N LEU A 363 1.79 3.71 16.30
CA LEU A 363 2.31 3.23 15.03
C LEU A 363 1.36 3.65 13.91
N LEU A 364 1.77 4.65 13.13
CA LEU A 364 0.99 5.19 12.02
C LEU A 364 1.42 4.54 10.71
N GLY A 365 0.45 4.01 9.97
CA GLY A 365 0.70 3.29 8.72
C GLY A 365 1.08 4.21 7.56
N ASP A 366 2.11 3.82 6.83
CA ASP A 366 2.47 4.33 5.51
C ASP A 366 1.74 3.51 4.45
N PHE A 367 0.58 3.97 4.02
CA PHE A 367 -0.28 3.24 3.08
C PHE A 367 0.32 3.09 1.67
N SER A 368 1.43 3.78 1.35
CA SER A 368 2.16 3.50 0.11
C SER A 368 2.82 2.12 0.11
N THR A 369 3.01 1.54 1.30
CA THR A 369 3.55 0.18 1.51
C THR A 369 2.47 -0.91 1.57
N LEU A 370 1.19 -0.52 1.44
CA LEU A 370 0.06 -1.45 1.61
C LEU A 370 0.20 -2.65 0.68
N SER A 371 0.27 -3.83 1.30
CA SER A 371 0.49 -5.10 0.62
C SER A 371 -0.42 -6.19 1.19
N ILE A 372 -0.91 -7.06 0.32
CA ILE A 372 -1.67 -8.24 0.74
C ILE A 372 -0.67 -9.34 1.09
N VAL A 373 -0.89 -10.02 2.22
CA VAL A 373 -0.12 -11.21 2.57
C VAL A 373 -0.52 -12.32 1.59
N PRO A 374 0.41 -12.85 0.79
CA PRO A 374 0.12 -13.93 -0.16
C PRO A 374 -0.51 -15.10 0.58
N GLY A 375 -1.53 -15.74 0.03
CA GLY A 375 -2.35 -16.78 0.68
C GLY A 375 -2.66 -17.91 -0.30
N PRO A 376 -2.94 -19.16 0.13
CA PRO A 376 -3.62 -20.08 -0.79
C PRO A 376 -4.90 -19.40 -1.29
N ARG A 377 -5.14 -19.42 -2.60
CA ARG A 377 -6.44 -19.03 -3.18
C ARG A 377 -7.48 -20.00 -2.66
N ILE A 378 -8.05 -19.71 -1.50
CA ILE A 378 -9.15 -20.49 -0.93
C ILE A 378 -10.39 -20.21 -1.78
N GLU A 379 -11.24 -21.23 -1.90
CA GLU A 379 -12.45 -21.27 -2.69
C GLU A 379 -13.26 -19.95 -2.68
N PRO A 380 -13.95 -19.61 -3.79
CA PRO A 380 -14.85 -18.47 -3.85
C PRO A 380 -15.87 -18.51 -2.70
N GLY A 381 -15.67 -17.66 -1.68
CA GLY A 381 -16.62 -17.48 -0.58
C GLY A 381 -16.07 -17.66 0.84
N VAL A 382 -14.86 -18.24 1.04
CA VAL A 382 -14.46 -18.71 2.40
C VAL A 382 -13.19 -18.08 2.99
N SER A 383 -12.33 -17.36 2.26
CA SER A 383 -11.14 -16.74 2.89
C SER A 383 -11.17 -15.22 2.96
N ARG A 384 -10.72 -14.72 4.12
CA ARG A 384 -10.44 -13.30 4.35
C ARG A 384 -8.92 -13.09 4.38
N ALA A 385 -8.35 -12.47 3.34
CA ALA A 385 -6.91 -12.22 3.25
C ALA A 385 -6.41 -11.34 4.40
N ALA A 386 -5.14 -11.45 4.80
CA ALA A 386 -4.51 -10.45 5.67
C ALA A 386 -3.77 -9.43 4.80
N ALA A 387 -3.71 -8.18 5.23
CA ALA A 387 -2.88 -7.14 4.62
C ALA A 387 -1.92 -6.56 5.66
N TYR A 388 -0.90 -5.84 5.21
CA TYR A 388 -0.02 -5.09 6.09
C TYR A 388 0.39 -3.74 5.49
N VAL A 389 0.76 -2.83 6.38
CA VAL A 389 1.43 -1.56 6.10
C VAL A 389 2.60 -1.41 7.06
N TYR A 390 3.73 -0.91 6.58
CA TYR A 390 4.82 -0.46 7.45
C TYR A 390 4.44 0.87 8.08
N GLY A 391 4.92 1.12 9.31
CA GLY A 391 4.56 2.33 10.03
C GLY A 391 5.70 2.99 10.78
N ASN A 392 5.47 4.26 11.10
CA ASN A 392 6.36 5.07 11.92
C ASN A 392 5.78 5.19 13.34
N LEU A 393 6.61 5.02 14.36
CA LEU A 393 6.23 5.16 15.76
C LEU A 393 6.31 6.62 16.17
N PHE A 394 5.26 7.11 16.83
CA PHE A 394 5.20 8.46 17.37
C PHE A 394 4.84 8.43 18.86
N ASP A 395 5.52 9.26 19.64
CA ASP A 395 5.11 9.54 21.02
C ASP A 395 3.82 10.38 20.98
N PRO A 396 2.71 9.92 21.61
CA PRO A 396 1.45 10.65 21.61
C PRO A 396 1.51 11.99 22.37
N VAL A 397 2.48 12.17 23.27
CA VAL A 397 2.66 13.39 24.07
C VAL A 397 3.49 14.41 23.30
N SER A 398 4.69 14.02 22.86
CA SER A 398 5.59 14.95 22.16
C SER A 398 5.30 15.05 20.65
N GLY A 399 4.58 14.09 20.07
CA GLY A 399 4.32 13.96 18.64
C GLY A 399 5.57 13.67 17.81
N ARG A 400 6.71 13.34 18.44
CA ARG A 400 7.98 13.11 17.77
C ARG A 400 8.20 11.61 17.53
N PRO A 401 8.88 11.22 16.44
CA PRO A 401 9.25 9.83 16.19
C PRO A 401 10.50 9.39 16.97
N GLY A 402 10.75 9.94 18.16
CA GLY A 402 12.06 9.91 18.84
C GLY A 402 12.63 8.53 19.23
N VAL A 403 11.88 7.46 18.99
CA VAL A 403 12.32 6.06 19.16
C VAL A 403 11.96 5.18 17.97
N CYS A 404 11.70 5.72 16.78
CA CYS A 404 11.30 4.94 15.62
C CYS A 404 12.48 4.60 14.69
N PRO A 405 12.89 3.31 14.55
CA PRO A 405 13.92 2.90 13.60
C PRO A 405 13.66 3.32 12.16
N ARG A 406 12.42 3.15 11.68
CA ARG A 406 12.04 3.53 10.30
C ARG A 406 12.18 5.04 10.06
N SER A 407 11.81 5.87 11.03
CA SER A 407 11.97 7.32 10.92
C SER A 407 13.44 7.76 10.93
N VAL A 408 14.31 7.09 11.70
CA VAL A 408 15.76 7.37 11.67
C VAL A 408 16.32 7.19 10.26
N LEU A 409 15.95 6.13 9.55
CA LEU A 409 16.38 5.94 8.14
C LEU A 409 15.82 7.03 7.22
N ILE A 410 14.52 7.35 7.33
CA ILE A 410 13.91 8.44 6.56
C ILE A 410 14.65 9.75 6.78
N GLU A 411 15.01 10.07 8.02
CA GLU A 411 15.72 11.28 8.38
C GLU A 411 17.13 11.35 7.77
N GLN A 412 17.88 10.24 7.76
CA GLN A 412 19.21 10.21 7.11
C GLN A 412 19.12 10.32 5.58
N CYS A 413 18.12 9.71 4.94
CA CYS A 413 17.87 9.90 3.50
C CYS A 413 17.56 11.37 3.17
N LEU A 414 16.66 12.00 3.95
CA LEU A 414 16.32 13.41 3.77
C LEU A 414 17.51 14.34 4.04
N ARG A 415 18.38 13.97 4.98
CA ARG A 415 19.62 14.69 5.28
C ARG A 415 20.58 14.64 4.10
N ALA A 416 20.78 13.47 3.48
CA ALA A 416 21.60 13.34 2.27
C ALA A 416 21.14 14.29 1.16
N GLU A 417 19.82 14.35 0.92
CA GLU A 417 19.26 15.22 -0.11
C GLU A 417 19.42 16.71 0.22
N LYS A 418 19.07 17.11 1.45
CA LYS A 418 19.00 18.53 1.83
C LYS A 418 20.35 19.17 2.12
N GLU A 419 21.25 18.45 2.79
CA GLU A 419 22.54 18.98 3.22
C GLU A 419 23.63 18.75 2.17
N PHE A 420 23.54 17.66 1.39
CA PHE A 420 24.61 17.23 0.49
C PHE A 420 24.19 17.20 -0.99
N GLY A 421 22.90 17.42 -1.29
CA GLY A 421 22.37 17.37 -2.65
C GLY A 421 22.46 15.96 -3.24
N LEU A 422 22.38 14.91 -2.41
CA LEU A 422 22.55 13.52 -2.84
C LEU A 422 21.28 12.72 -2.64
N ARG A 423 20.87 11.95 -3.65
CA ARG A 423 19.92 10.85 -3.46
C ARG A 423 20.66 9.51 -3.42
N ILE A 424 20.55 8.84 -2.28
CA ILE A 424 21.22 7.57 -2.00
C ILE A 424 20.49 6.42 -2.67
N GLN A 425 21.25 5.57 -3.36
CA GLN A 425 20.77 4.30 -3.88
C GLN A 425 21.30 3.16 -3.03
N CYS A 426 20.44 2.18 -2.76
CA CYS A 426 20.77 1.00 -1.99
C CYS A 426 20.17 -0.24 -2.65
N GLY A 427 20.94 -1.33 -2.69
CA GLY A 427 20.48 -2.70 -2.94
C GLY A 427 21.00 -3.62 -1.85
N VAL A 428 20.39 -4.79 -1.68
CA VAL A 428 20.83 -5.79 -0.68
C VAL A 428 20.77 -7.20 -1.24
N GLU A 429 21.67 -8.04 -0.76
CA GLU A 429 21.72 -9.47 -0.99
C GLU A 429 21.31 -10.14 0.31
N VAL A 430 20.23 -10.93 0.33
CA VAL A 430 19.73 -11.59 1.55
C VAL A 430 19.99 -13.09 1.45
N GLU A 431 20.94 -13.58 2.24
CA GLU A 431 21.23 -15.00 2.34
C GLU A 431 20.37 -15.69 3.42
N PHE A 432 19.98 -16.93 3.17
CA PHE A 432 19.20 -17.74 4.10
C PHE A 432 19.47 -19.24 3.92
N MET A 433 19.13 -20.05 4.92
CA MET A 433 19.28 -21.50 4.86
C MET A 433 17.97 -22.24 5.09
N LEU A 434 17.77 -23.32 4.32
CA LEU A 434 16.64 -24.24 4.44
C LEU A 434 17.07 -25.59 5.03
N PHE A 435 16.24 -26.11 5.93
CA PHE A 435 16.50 -27.36 6.65
C PHE A 435 15.29 -28.30 6.61
N GLU A 436 15.51 -29.56 6.94
CA GLU A 436 14.41 -30.47 7.25
C GLU A 436 13.78 -30.11 8.60
N ARG A 437 12.45 -29.92 8.64
CA ARG A 437 11.72 -29.63 9.88
C ARG A 437 11.83 -30.83 10.83
N ALA A 438 12.39 -30.60 12.02
CA ALA A 438 12.79 -31.68 12.90
C ALA A 438 11.60 -32.40 13.56
N ALA A 439 11.34 -33.63 13.11
CA ALA A 439 11.07 -34.75 14.01
C ALA A 439 12.30 -35.65 14.22
N MET A 440 13.38 -35.45 13.44
CA MET A 440 14.54 -36.37 13.33
C MET A 440 15.85 -35.63 13.01
N ALA A 441 16.30 -34.69 13.84
CA ALA A 441 17.67 -34.17 13.73
C ALA A 441 18.65 -35.13 14.43
N PRO A 442 19.77 -35.53 13.79
CA PRO A 442 20.85 -36.25 14.46
C PRO A 442 21.50 -35.40 15.58
N VAL A 443 22.06 -36.07 16.60
CA VAL A 443 22.81 -35.42 17.68
C VAL A 443 23.97 -34.59 17.09
N GLY A 444 24.02 -33.29 17.39
CA GLY A 444 25.11 -32.37 16.98
C GLY A 444 24.78 -31.42 15.83
N MET A 445 23.55 -31.42 15.31
CA MET A 445 23.00 -30.26 14.63
C MET A 445 21.56 -30.03 15.11
N PRO A 446 21.14 -28.78 15.41
CA PRO A 446 19.75 -28.50 15.75
C PRO A 446 18.81 -28.81 14.57
N PHE A 447 19.35 -28.86 13.35
CA PHE A 447 18.64 -29.09 12.10
C PHE A 447 19.42 -30.01 11.16
N LYS A 448 18.74 -30.84 10.38
CA LYS A 448 19.38 -31.58 9.29
C LYS A 448 19.33 -30.71 8.02
N PRO A 449 20.49 -30.25 7.47
CA PRO A 449 20.50 -29.46 6.25
C PRO A 449 19.86 -30.23 5.12
N LEU A 450 19.07 -29.53 4.32
CA LEU A 450 18.40 -30.13 3.18
C LEU A 450 19.36 -30.16 1.98
N GLY A 451 19.37 -31.26 1.21
CA GLY A 451 20.20 -31.40 0.02
C GLY A 451 21.67 -31.74 0.28
N ARG A 452 22.56 -31.20 -0.55
CA ARG A 452 24.03 -31.37 -0.50
C ARG A 452 24.69 -29.98 -0.60
N PRO A 453 25.98 -29.79 -0.26
CA PRO A 453 26.63 -28.51 -0.50
C PRO A 453 26.67 -28.26 -2.01
N CYS A 454 26.17 -27.10 -2.43
CA CYS A 454 26.01 -26.79 -3.84
C CYS A 454 27.14 -25.91 -4.37
N ASN A 455 27.84 -25.13 -3.53
CA ASN A 455 28.98 -24.29 -3.93
C ASN A 455 28.66 -23.47 -5.18
N PHE A 456 27.57 -22.68 -5.15
CA PHE A 456 27.08 -21.89 -6.28
C PHE A 456 26.53 -22.70 -7.47
N SER A 457 26.18 -23.98 -7.28
CA SER A 457 25.56 -24.81 -8.31
C SER A 457 24.04 -24.84 -8.19
N ASP A 458 23.37 -24.01 -8.99
CA ASP A 458 21.91 -23.98 -9.07
C ASP A 458 21.34 -25.32 -9.54
N ASP A 459 21.91 -25.94 -10.56
CA ASP A 459 21.48 -27.26 -11.03
C ASP A 459 21.55 -28.31 -9.92
N ALA A 460 22.60 -28.25 -9.08
CA ALA A 460 22.73 -29.16 -7.95
C ALA A 460 21.68 -28.91 -6.87
N ALA A 461 21.39 -27.65 -6.56
CA ALA A 461 20.35 -27.29 -5.61
C ALA A 461 18.96 -27.67 -6.15
N MET A 462 18.62 -27.23 -7.36
CA MET A 462 17.31 -27.45 -7.98
C MET A 462 17.05 -28.92 -8.33
N SER A 463 18.07 -29.78 -8.33
CA SER A 463 17.88 -31.25 -8.42
C SER A 463 17.15 -31.85 -7.21
N GLU A 464 17.11 -31.16 -6.06
CA GLU A 464 16.22 -31.49 -4.94
C GLU A 464 14.83 -30.87 -5.19
N PRO A 465 13.79 -31.67 -5.49
CA PRO A 465 12.50 -31.14 -5.93
C PRO A 465 11.82 -30.21 -4.92
N ARG A 466 12.10 -30.38 -3.61
CA ARG A 466 11.59 -29.49 -2.56
C ARG A 466 12.10 -28.07 -2.70
N PHE A 467 13.34 -27.87 -3.16
CA PHE A 467 13.92 -26.54 -3.37
C PHE A 467 13.30 -25.84 -4.57
N ALA A 468 13.15 -26.53 -5.70
CA ALA A 468 12.54 -25.94 -6.89
C ALA A 468 11.11 -25.43 -6.63
N GLY A 469 10.28 -26.24 -5.96
CA GLY A 469 8.91 -25.86 -5.59
C GLY A 469 8.87 -24.71 -4.58
N PHE A 470 9.74 -24.74 -3.56
CA PHE A 470 9.88 -23.65 -2.59
C PHE A 470 10.27 -22.34 -3.28
N MET A 471 11.28 -22.36 -4.14
CA MET A 471 11.80 -21.16 -4.78
C MET A 471 10.79 -20.54 -5.73
N ALA A 472 10.08 -21.34 -6.53
CA ALA A 472 9.02 -20.84 -7.40
C ALA A 472 7.90 -20.14 -6.61
N ASP A 473 7.42 -20.78 -5.53
CA ASP A 473 6.39 -20.21 -4.66
C ASP A 473 6.87 -18.95 -3.91
N LEU A 474 8.15 -18.90 -3.53
CA LEU A 474 8.77 -17.74 -2.87
C LEU A 474 8.80 -16.54 -3.80
N LEU A 475 9.32 -16.71 -5.02
CA LEU A 475 9.39 -15.63 -6.01
C LEU A 475 7.99 -15.15 -6.38
N GLU A 476 7.02 -16.05 -6.61
CA GLU A 476 5.63 -15.67 -6.86
C GLU A 476 5.02 -14.89 -5.68
N ALA A 477 5.26 -15.34 -4.44
CA ALA A 477 4.76 -14.66 -3.25
C ALA A 477 5.37 -13.26 -3.06
N LEU A 478 6.64 -13.07 -3.39
CA LEU A 478 7.29 -11.76 -3.34
C LEU A 478 6.78 -10.83 -4.46
N GLU A 479 6.61 -11.34 -5.68
CA GLU A 479 6.03 -10.59 -6.81
C GLU A 479 4.59 -10.12 -6.56
N GLN A 480 3.80 -10.89 -5.80
CA GLN A 480 2.45 -10.52 -5.37
C GLN A 480 2.42 -9.38 -4.33
N GLN A 481 3.58 -8.92 -3.85
CA GLN A 481 3.73 -7.85 -2.85
C GLN A 481 4.54 -6.66 -3.38
N PRO A 482 4.16 -6.03 -4.51
CA PRO A 482 4.99 -5.03 -5.20
C PRO A 482 5.24 -3.73 -4.41
N ASN A 483 4.39 -3.45 -3.41
CA ASN A 483 4.56 -2.31 -2.50
C ASN A 483 5.38 -2.66 -1.24
N GLY A 484 5.52 -3.96 -0.94
CA GLY A 484 6.19 -4.48 0.25
C GLY A 484 7.60 -5.00 -0.05
N CYS A 485 7.86 -5.46 -1.27
CA CYS A 485 9.17 -5.95 -1.71
C CYS A 485 9.53 -5.36 -3.07
N ARG A 486 10.78 -4.90 -3.21
CA ARG A 486 11.37 -4.59 -4.51
C ARG A 486 11.53 -5.89 -5.33
N PRO A 487 11.59 -5.78 -6.67
CA PRO A 487 11.84 -6.95 -7.52
C PRO A 487 13.11 -7.69 -7.10
N ILE A 488 13.09 -9.01 -7.18
CA ILE A 488 14.29 -9.84 -7.02
C ILE A 488 14.99 -9.92 -8.39
N ASP A 489 16.24 -9.47 -8.45
CA ASP A 489 17.05 -9.49 -9.69
C ASP A 489 17.60 -10.88 -9.98
N SER A 490 18.03 -11.57 -8.93
CA SER A 490 18.59 -12.92 -9.00
C SER A 490 18.29 -13.70 -7.73
N CYS A 491 18.24 -15.01 -7.89
CA CYS A 491 18.31 -15.97 -6.80
C CYS A 491 19.21 -17.11 -7.23
N HIS A 492 20.12 -17.54 -6.36
CA HIS A 492 20.98 -18.68 -6.62
C HIS A 492 21.29 -19.46 -5.34
N ALA A 493 21.76 -20.69 -5.52
CA ALA A 493 22.34 -21.49 -4.46
C ALA A 493 23.66 -20.87 -3.99
N GLU A 494 23.93 -20.99 -2.70
CA GLU A 494 25.13 -20.47 -2.06
C GLU A 494 26.11 -21.59 -1.69
N SER A 495 27.15 -21.24 -0.94
CA SER A 495 28.26 -22.13 -0.58
C SER A 495 27.86 -23.27 0.37
N SER A 496 26.94 -23.04 1.32
CA SER A 496 26.54 -24.06 2.30
C SER A 496 25.39 -24.96 1.80
N TRP A 497 25.08 -25.99 2.59
CA TRP A 497 23.95 -26.90 2.34
C TRP A 497 22.63 -26.15 2.50
N GLY A 498 21.76 -26.23 1.49
CA GLY A 498 20.44 -25.59 1.51
C GLY A 498 20.50 -24.06 1.66
N GLN A 499 21.65 -23.45 1.39
CA GLN A 499 21.82 -21.99 1.44
C GLN A 499 21.48 -21.39 0.08
N PHE A 500 20.78 -20.27 0.11
CA PHE A 500 20.39 -19.51 -1.05
C PHE A 500 20.56 -18.02 -0.77
N GLU A 501 20.68 -17.23 -1.84
CA GLU A 501 20.69 -15.78 -1.80
C GLU A 501 19.57 -15.20 -2.65
N LEU A 502 18.94 -14.13 -2.18
CA LEU A 502 18.09 -13.26 -2.99
C LEU A 502 18.77 -11.90 -3.17
N SER A 503 19.05 -11.52 -4.42
CA SER A 503 19.57 -10.18 -4.74
C SER A 503 18.39 -9.25 -5.02
N VAL A 504 18.17 -8.29 -4.13
CA VAL A 504 17.04 -7.35 -4.17
C VAL A 504 17.40 -6.14 -5.03
N ARG A 505 16.57 -5.85 -6.04
CA ARG A 505 16.81 -4.73 -6.95
C ARG A 505 16.94 -3.41 -6.20
N TYR A 506 18.05 -2.73 -6.46
CA TYR A 506 18.35 -1.45 -5.84
C TYR A 506 17.30 -0.39 -6.20
N CYS A 507 17.14 0.60 -5.32
CA CYS A 507 16.37 1.82 -5.62
C CYS A 507 16.95 3.02 -4.88
N ASP A 508 16.48 4.21 -5.24
CA ASP A 508 16.88 5.50 -4.69
C ASP A 508 16.05 5.91 -3.45
N GLU A 509 15.39 4.92 -2.84
CA GLU A 509 14.61 5.03 -1.60
C GLU A 509 15.04 3.91 -0.65
N PRO A 510 16.15 4.05 0.11
CA PRO A 510 16.66 3.00 1.01
C PRO A 510 15.63 2.47 2.03
N VAL A 511 14.62 3.28 2.37
CA VAL A 511 13.50 2.85 3.23
C VAL A 511 12.71 1.70 2.59
N LYS A 512 12.51 1.70 1.27
CA LYS A 512 11.84 0.61 0.55
C LYS A 512 12.71 -0.65 0.51
N ILE A 513 14.03 -0.51 0.55
CA ILE A 513 14.95 -1.65 0.68
C ILE A 513 14.83 -2.27 2.08
N ALA A 514 14.82 -1.45 3.13
CA ALA A 514 14.57 -1.95 4.49
C ALA A 514 13.18 -2.62 4.63
N ASP A 515 12.13 -2.00 4.08
CA ASP A 515 10.78 -2.59 4.01
C ASP A 515 10.81 -3.94 3.25
N SER A 516 11.61 -4.06 2.18
CA SER A 516 11.78 -5.32 1.42
C SER A 516 12.45 -6.42 2.24
N VAL A 517 13.50 -6.09 2.99
CA VAL A 517 14.15 -7.07 3.89
C VAL A 517 13.13 -7.61 4.89
N VAL A 518 12.34 -6.75 5.53
CA VAL A 518 11.30 -7.18 6.49
C VAL A 518 10.26 -8.07 5.81
N THR A 519 9.82 -7.73 4.59
CA THR A 519 8.88 -8.54 3.80
C THR A 519 9.46 -9.89 3.42
N ILE A 520 10.73 -9.94 3.00
CA ILE A 520 11.43 -11.17 2.63
C ILE A 520 11.50 -12.12 3.82
N ARG A 521 11.90 -11.65 5.00
CA ARG A 521 11.95 -12.48 6.22
C ARG A 521 10.58 -13.13 6.51
N GLN A 522 9.50 -12.34 6.51
CA GLN A 522 8.15 -12.87 6.75
C GLN A 522 7.70 -13.87 5.67
N THR A 523 8.00 -13.57 4.40
CA THR A 523 7.58 -14.39 3.26
C THR A 523 8.34 -15.72 3.25
N LEU A 524 9.65 -15.69 3.55
CA LEU A 524 10.48 -16.88 3.70
C LEU A 524 9.91 -17.84 4.75
N HIS A 525 9.64 -17.37 5.98
CA HIS A 525 9.08 -18.24 7.04
C HIS A 525 7.77 -18.90 6.57
N ARG A 526 6.88 -18.09 5.98
CA ARG A 526 5.57 -18.56 5.54
C ARG A 526 5.65 -19.58 4.41
N VAL A 527 6.52 -19.35 3.42
CA VAL A 527 6.69 -20.28 2.30
C VAL A 527 7.43 -21.53 2.77
N ALA A 528 8.42 -21.41 3.67
CA ALA A 528 9.09 -22.56 4.27
C ALA A 528 8.08 -23.45 5.02
N ASP A 529 7.21 -22.83 5.82
CA ASP A 529 6.11 -23.53 6.50
C ASP A 529 5.16 -24.23 5.52
N LYS A 530 4.78 -23.58 4.41
CA LYS A 530 3.94 -24.17 3.34
C LYS A 530 4.57 -25.44 2.77
N HIS A 531 5.89 -25.46 2.64
CA HIS A 531 6.66 -26.58 2.11
C HIS A 531 7.12 -27.59 3.18
N GLY A 532 6.77 -27.38 4.45
CA GLY A 532 7.20 -28.24 5.55
C GLY A 532 8.71 -28.20 5.82
N LEU A 533 9.37 -27.11 5.44
CA LEU A 533 10.81 -26.86 5.62
C LEU A 533 11.06 -26.01 6.87
N GLY A 534 12.22 -26.18 7.49
CA GLY A 534 12.78 -25.22 8.43
C GLY A 534 13.52 -24.10 7.69
N LEU A 535 13.53 -22.91 8.26
CA LEU A 535 14.27 -21.74 7.78
C LEU A 535 15.22 -21.28 8.88
N CYS A 536 16.39 -20.76 8.51
CA CYS A 536 17.24 -19.99 9.40
C CYS A 536 17.86 -18.80 8.67
N LEU A 537 17.70 -17.60 9.25
CA LEU A 537 18.39 -16.38 8.82
C LEU A 537 19.58 -16.02 9.72
N LEU A 538 19.91 -16.88 10.69
CA LEU A 538 21.04 -16.63 11.58
C LEU A 538 22.37 -16.65 10.82
N PRO A 539 23.33 -15.79 11.18
CA PRO A 539 24.57 -15.65 10.39
C PRO A 539 25.46 -16.87 10.50
N LYS A 540 25.35 -17.66 11.57
CA LYS A 540 26.11 -18.91 11.76
C LYS A 540 25.24 -19.97 12.44
N PRO A 541 24.49 -20.79 11.68
CA PRO A 541 23.60 -21.81 12.24
C PRO A 541 24.32 -23.07 12.74
N SER A 542 25.58 -23.29 12.34
CA SER A 542 26.45 -24.33 12.90
C SER A 542 27.92 -23.99 12.63
N GLU A 543 28.84 -24.62 13.37
CA GLU A 543 30.29 -24.40 13.22
C GLU A 543 30.81 -24.73 11.80
N ILE A 544 30.19 -25.72 11.12
CA ILE A 544 30.67 -26.22 9.83
C ILE A 544 30.14 -25.48 8.60
N CYS A 545 29.13 -24.61 8.76
CA CYS A 545 28.54 -23.84 7.66
C CYS A 545 29.33 -22.56 7.39
N VAL A 546 29.40 -22.06 6.14
CA VAL A 546 30.17 -20.85 5.81
C VAL A 546 29.59 -19.54 6.39
N GLY A 547 28.30 -19.55 6.74
CA GLY A 547 27.57 -18.43 7.35
C GLY A 547 26.71 -17.67 6.34
N SER A 548 25.72 -16.93 6.83
CA SER A 548 24.78 -16.14 6.02
C SER A 548 24.92 -14.65 6.25
N GLY A 549 25.05 -13.88 5.17
CA GLY A 549 25.14 -12.43 5.16
C GLY A 549 23.86 -11.70 4.73
N MET A 550 23.89 -10.38 4.85
CA MET A 550 22.96 -9.47 4.20
C MET A 550 23.73 -8.29 3.60
N HIS A 551 24.44 -8.51 2.49
CA HIS A 551 25.40 -7.53 1.96
C HIS A 551 24.62 -6.34 1.42
N SER A 552 25.17 -5.13 1.54
CA SER A 552 24.48 -3.90 1.10
C SER A 552 25.33 -3.13 0.10
N HIS A 553 24.70 -2.72 -1.00
CA HIS A 553 25.33 -2.09 -2.15
C HIS A 553 24.91 -0.64 -2.23
N TRP A 554 25.87 0.26 -2.42
CA TRP A 554 25.68 1.70 -2.25
C TRP A 554 26.25 2.50 -3.41
N SER A 555 25.42 3.40 -3.92
CA SER A 555 25.79 4.45 -4.87
C SER A 555 24.86 5.65 -4.64
N PHE A 556 25.05 6.73 -5.40
CA PHE A 556 24.19 7.91 -5.28
C PHE A 556 24.30 8.79 -6.52
N TYR A 557 23.32 9.66 -6.71
CA TYR A 557 23.35 10.70 -7.75
C TYR A 557 23.06 12.07 -7.15
N GLU A 558 23.47 13.13 -7.88
CA GLU A 558 23.21 14.50 -7.44
C GLU A 558 21.79 14.95 -7.80
N VAL A 559 21.18 15.69 -6.89
CA VAL A 559 19.84 16.27 -7.07
C VAL A 559 19.90 17.79 -6.94
N GLY A 560 19.16 18.47 -7.82
CA GLY A 560 19.01 19.92 -7.81
C GLY A 560 17.88 20.39 -6.89
N GLU A 561 17.62 21.70 -6.90
CA GLU A 561 16.49 22.28 -6.16
C GLU A 561 15.16 21.60 -6.54
N GLY A 562 14.38 21.22 -5.52
CA GLY A 562 13.14 20.47 -5.70
C GLY A 562 13.30 18.97 -5.89
N GLY A 563 14.50 18.41 -5.68
CA GLY A 563 14.75 16.96 -5.63
C GLY A 563 14.75 16.28 -6.99
N LYS A 564 14.81 17.04 -8.09
CA LYS A 564 14.95 16.49 -9.44
C LYS A 564 16.41 16.12 -9.70
N PRO A 565 16.70 14.98 -10.34
CA PRO A 565 18.04 14.71 -10.85
C PRO A 565 18.50 15.89 -11.70
N LEU A 566 19.75 16.34 -11.55
CA LEU A 566 20.29 17.34 -12.47
C LEU A 566 20.36 16.71 -13.88
N ASN A 567 20.02 17.48 -14.93
CA ASN A 567 19.90 16.95 -16.30
C ASN A 567 21.20 16.23 -16.72
N GLY A 568 21.09 14.93 -17.02
CA GLY A 568 22.22 14.09 -17.41
C GLY A 568 22.94 13.38 -16.25
N CYS A 569 22.40 13.42 -15.02
CA CYS A 569 23.02 12.79 -13.85
C CYS A 569 23.35 11.31 -14.06
N THR A 570 24.63 11.09 -14.30
CA THR A 570 25.37 9.85 -14.12
C THR A 570 25.49 9.54 -12.62
N ASN A 571 25.87 8.31 -12.31
CA ASN A 571 26.24 7.87 -10.96
C ASN A 571 27.28 8.84 -10.35
N ALA A 572 26.89 9.64 -9.36
CA ALA A 572 27.75 10.67 -8.75
C ALA A 572 28.74 10.10 -7.75
N PHE A 573 28.67 8.80 -7.48
CA PHE A 573 29.69 8.05 -6.76
C PHE A 573 31.01 7.97 -7.54
N VAL A 574 30.96 8.06 -8.88
CA VAL A 574 32.12 7.82 -9.75
C VAL A 574 32.55 9.05 -10.54
N SER A 575 33.80 9.05 -10.98
CA SER A 575 34.37 10.07 -11.85
C SER A 575 35.50 9.50 -12.69
N ASP A 576 35.54 9.85 -13.98
CA ASP A 576 36.63 9.50 -14.89
C ASP A 576 38.01 10.02 -14.45
N ASN A 577 38.03 11.07 -13.62
CA ASN A 577 39.25 11.78 -13.24
C ASN A 577 39.69 11.53 -11.80
N GLY A 578 38.87 10.87 -10.98
CA GLY A 578 39.22 10.63 -9.60
C GLY A 578 40.04 9.35 -9.42
N PRO A 579 40.87 9.27 -8.37
CA PRO A 579 41.58 8.05 -8.05
C PRO A 579 40.57 6.91 -7.92
N TYR A 580 40.94 5.75 -8.45
CA TYR A 580 40.13 4.53 -8.33
C TYR A 580 38.79 4.58 -9.09
N GLY A 581 38.59 5.59 -9.96
CA GLY A 581 37.33 5.84 -10.67
C GLY A 581 36.23 6.44 -9.79
N LEU A 582 36.56 6.92 -8.60
CA LEU A 582 35.62 7.49 -7.64
C LEU A 582 35.51 9.01 -7.82
N SER A 583 34.35 9.59 -7.53
CA SER A 583 34.28 11.04 -7.34
C SER A 583 34.84 11.42 -5.96
N VAL A 584 35.13 12.71 -5.77
CA VAL A 584 35.53 13.23 -4.44
C VAL A 584 34.51 12.88 -3.37
N LYS A 585 33.21 12.97 -3.68
CA LYS A 585 32.14 12.57 -2.75
C LYS A 585 32.12 11.05 -2.55
N GLY A 586 32.37 10.26 -3.60
CA GLY A 586 32.47 8.80 -3.52
C GLY A 586 33.57 8.33 -2.57
N GLU A 587 34.78 8.87 -2.72
CA GLU A 587 35.91 8.60 -1.82
C GLU A 587 35.57 8.97 -0.38
N GLN A 588 35.08 10.18 -0.16
CA GLN A 588 34.78 10.68 1.19
C GLN A 588 33.65 9.88 1.86
N PHE A 589 32.64 9.46 1.09
CA PHE A 589 31.56 8.63 1.61
C PHE A 589 32.08 7.26 2.06
N MET A 590 32.86 6.59 1.21
CA MET A 590 33.48 5.32 1.56
C MET A 590 34.45 5.46 2.75
N ALA A 591 35.21 6.55 2.80
CA ALA A 591 36.14 6.82 3.90
C ALA A 591 35.39 6.94 5.24
N GLY A 592 34.26 7.66 5.25
CA GLY A 592 33.41 7.76 6.43
C GLY A 592 32.84 6.41 6.87
N VAL A 593 32.33 5.59 5.93
CA VAL A 593 31.85 4.23 6.26
C VAL A 593 32.98 3.38 6.84
N LEU A 594 34.18 3.46 6.27
CA LEU A 594 35.35 2.69 6.72
C LEU A 594 35.83 3.13 8.11
N ASP A 595 35.89 4.43 8.39
CA ASP A 595 36.34 4.95 9.69
C ASP A 595 35.45 4.47 10.83
N HIS A 596 34.14 4.49 10.60
CA HIS A 596 33.11 4.07 11.56
C HIS A 596 32.79 2.57 11.54
N LEU A 597 33.50 1.77 10.71
CA LEU A 597 33.15 0.36 10.44
C LEU A 597 33.09 -0.50 11.71
N CYS A 598 34.02 -0.31 12.65
CA CYS A 598 34.02 -1.04 13.93
C CYS A 598 32.74 -0.79 14.75
N ALA A 599 32.28 0.46 14.84
CA ALA A 599 31.04 0.81 15.53
C ALA A 599 29.81 0.31 14.75
N LEU A 600 29.85 0.42 13.42
CA LEU A 600 28.79 -0.03 12.52
C LEU A 600 28.46 -1.53 12.72
N THR A 601 29.48 -2.37 12.94
CA THR A 601 29.27 -3.81 13.20
C THR A 601 28.32 -4.11 14.35
N ALA A 602 28.24 -3.26 15.37
CA ALA A 602 27.32 -3.46 16.49
C ALA A 602 25.84 -3.35 16.08
N VAL A 603 25.56 -2.59 15.02
CA VAL A 603 24.21 -2.34 14.49
C VAL A 603 23.89 -3.27 13.32
N SER A 604 24.84 -3.47 12.42
CA SER A 604 24.66 -4.29 11.21
C SER A 604 24.81 -5.79 11.45
N MET A 605 25.44 -6.19 12.57
CA MET A 605 25.62 -7.58 13.00
C MET A 605 25.23 -7.73 14.48
N PRO A 606 23.97 -7.48 14.87
CA PRO A 606 23.66 -7.11 16.25
C PRO A 606 23.27 -8.30 17.15
N THR A 607 23.75 -9.51 16.84
CA THR A 607 23.55 -10.69 17.69
C THR A 607 24.89 -11.29 18.09
N THR A 608 24.91 -12.05 19.19
CA THR A 608 26.09 -12.83 19.59
C THR A 608 26.47 -13.86 18.52
N ASN A 609 25.47 -14.46 17.85
CA ASN A 609 25.68 -15.38 16.73
C ASN A 609 26.35 -14.71 15.51
N SER A 610 26.06 -13.44 15.24
CA SER A 610 26.64 -12.70 14.12
C SER A 610 28.16 -12.73 14.10
N PHE A 611 28.80 -12.55 15.25
CA PHE A 611 30.26 -12.49 15.34
C PHE A 611 30.93 -13.86 15.19
N ARG A 612 30.17 -14.97 15.23
CA ARG A 612 30.69 -16.31 14.88
C ARG A 612 30.98 -16.45 13.38
N ARG A 613 30.44 -15.56 12.53
CA ARG A 613 30.79 -15.44 11.11
C ARG A 613 32.08 -14.63 10.88
N MET A 614 32.52 -13.82 11.86
CA MET A 614 33.71 -12.96 11.77
C MET A 614 35.01 -13.74 11.97
N VAL A 615 35.22 -14.77 11.15
CA VAL A 615 36.40 -15.63 11.10
C VAL A 615 37.03 -15.51 9.70
N ASP A 616 38.36 -15.53 9.66
CA ASP A 616 39.11 -15.40 8.40
C ASP A 616 38.79 -16.60 7.47
N GLY A 617 38.70 -16.36 6.15
CA GLY A 617 38.37 -17.38 5.13
C GLY A 617 36.88 -17.66 4.90
N PHE A 618 35.98 -16.87 5.48
CA PHE A 618 34.51 -17.02 5.37
C PHE A 618 33.81 -15.82 4.71
N TRP A 619 34.50 -15.09 3.81
CA TRP A 619 33.89 -14.08 2.93
C TRP A 619 33.15 -12.91 3.65
N ALA A 620 33.43 -12.69 4.95
CA ALA A 620 32.79 -11.65 5.76
C ALA A 620 33.65 -10.39 5.93
N GLY A 621 34.97 -10.53 5.77
CA GLY A 621 35.96 -9.48 6.02
C GLY A 621 36.14 -9.17 7.50
N THR A 622 37.36 -9.28 7.99
CA THR A 622 37.65 -9.26 9.44
C THR A 622 38.57 -8.14 9.89
N TYR A 623 38.97 -7.28 8.96
CA TYR A 623 39.86 -6.14 9.18
C TYR A 623 39.23 -4.87 8.62
N ARG A 624 39.48 -3.72 9.25
CA ARG A 624 39.01 -2.42 8.77
C ARG A 624 39.81 -2.00 7.53
N CYS A 625 39.38 -2.51 6.37
CA CYS A 625 39.99 -2.26 5.07
C CYS A 625 38.96 -2.29 3.95
N TRP A 626 39.39 -1.90 2.75
CA TRP A 626 38.62 -2.03 1.52
C TRP A 626 39.53 -2.47 0.37
N ALA A 627 38.94 -3.10 -0.66
CA ALA A 627 39.67 -3.56 -1.83
C ALA A 627 38.79 -3.63 -3.10
N TYR A 628 39.46 -3.78 -4.25
CA TYR A 628 38.82 -3.90 -5.56
C TYR A 628 38.38 -5.33 -5.82
N GLU A 629 37.09 -5.52 -6.10
CA GLU A 629 36.53 -6.83 -6.46
C GLU A 629 36.87 -8.00 -5.50
N ASP A 630 37.46 -7.69 -4.35
CA ASP A 630 37.89 -8.67 -3.36
C ASP A 630 36.71 -8.99 -2.45
N LYS A 631 36.20 -10.20 -2.60
CA LYS A 631 35.05 -10.68 -1.83
C LYS A 631 35.40 -10.97 -0.36
N GLU A 632 36.68 -10.94 0.04
CA GLU A 632 37.09 -11.04 1.44
C GLU A 632 37.21 -9.68 2.15
N ALA A 633 37.17 -8.55 1.43
CA ALA A 633 37.20 -7.23 2.06
C ALA A 633 35.81 -6.86 2.63
N PRO A 634 35.70 -6.33 3.85
CA PRO A 634 34.39 -5.97 4.41
C PRO A 634 33.75 -4.77 3.71
N VAL A 635 34.56 -3.95 3.04
CA VAL A 635 34.11 -2.95 2.07
C VAL A 635 34.74 -3.26 0.72
N ARG A 636 33.92 -3.62 -0.27
CA ARG A 636 34.37 -4.00 -1.62
C ARG A 636 33.93 -2.95 -2.63
N LEU A 637 34.84 -2.49 -3.47
CA LEU A 637 34.49 -1.63 -4.61
C LEU A 637 34.14 -2.51 -5.81
N CYS A 638 32.91 -2.38 -6.32
CA CYS A 638 32.32 -3.29 -7.31
C CYS A 638 32.16 -2.64 -8.70
N GLY A 639 32.13 -3.49 -9.73
CA GLY A 639 31.95 -3.10 -11.13
C GLY A 639 33.25 -2.84 -11.89
N ILE A 640 34.42 -3.21 -11.33
CA ILE A 640 35.72 -3.07 -11.99
C ILE A 640 36.16 -4.46 -12.46
N ASP A 641 35.51 -4.98 -13.51
CA ASP A 641 35.97 -6.19 -14.18
C ASP A 641 36.34 -5.92 -15.65
N THR A 642 37.46 -6.52 -16.04
CA THR A 642 38.22 -6.40 -17.30
C THR A 642 37.51 -6.98 -18.53
N LEU A 643 36.30 -7.52 -18.36
CA LEU A 643 35.48 -8.09 -19.42
C LEU A 643 34.23 -7.23 -19.66
N ALA A 644 34.34 -6.28 -20.58
CA ALA A 644 33.31 -5.75 -21.50
C ALA A 644 31.83 -5.51 -21.04
N VAL A 645 31.48 -5.57 -19.76
CA VAL A 645 30.08 -5.42 -19.30
C VAL A 645 29.81 -4.01 -18.77
N ASN A 646 30.82 -3.29 -18.25
CA ASN A 646 30.67 -1.86 -18.00
C ASN A 646 31.26 -1.03 -19.14
N ALA A 647 30.39 -0.39 -19.93
CA ALA A 647 30.79 0.44 -21.06
C ALA A 647 31.67 1.66 -20.66
N THR A 648 31.69 2.04 -19.37
CA THR A 648 32.42 3.21 -18.87
C THR A 648 33.79 2.89 -18.26
N GLY A 649 34.05 1.63 -17.87
CA GLY A 649 35.28 1.26 -17.15
C GLY A 649 35.41 1.83 -15.72
N LEU A 650 34.33 2.38 -15.17
CA LEU A 650 34.26 2.90 -13.79
C LEU A 650 33.64 1.88 -12.84
N PRO A 651 33.82 2.00 -11.51
CA PRO A 651 33.01 1.24 -10.57
C PRO A 651 31.51 1.58 -10.69
N ASN A 652 30.64 0.69 -10.20
CA ASN A 652 29.20 0.93 -10.16
C ASN A 652 28.74 1.37 -8.77
N ASN A 653 29.30 0.77 -7.73
CA ASN A 653 28.90 0.92 -6.35
C ASN A 653 30.02 0.39 -5.44
N PHE A 654 29.89 0.59 -4.14
CA PHE A 654 30.62 -0.21 -3.16
C PHE A 654 29.65 -1.11 -2.38
N GLU A 655 30.17 -2.17 -1.80
CA GLU A 655 29.47 -3.20 -1.05
C GLU A 655 29.98 -3.20 0.40
N VAL A 656 29.07 -3.25 1.37
CA VAL A 656 29.37 -3.45 2.79
C VAL A 656 28.90 -4.84 3.19
N LYS A 657 29.85 -5.73 3.52
CA LYS A 657 29.62 -7.17 3.76
C LYS A 657 29.38 -7.53 5.22
N CYS A 658 29.86 -6.70 6.15
CA CYS A 658 29.72 -6.89 7.59
C CYS A 658 28.31 -6.51 8.06
N MET A 659 27.30 -7.12 7.45
CA MET A 659 25.89 -6.97 7.72
C MET A 659 25.21 -8.33 7.57
N ASP A 660 24.20 -8.59 8.38
CA ASP A 660 23.46 -9.85 8.34
C ASP A 660 21.95 -9.68 8.55
N ALA A 661 21.21 -10.75 8.24
CA ALA A 661 19.75 -10.76 8.25
C ALA A 661 19.14 -10.79 9.66
N THR A 662 19.93 -10.71 10.74
CA THR A 662 19.39 -10.51 12.10
C THR A 662 19.29 -9.04 12.48
N CYS A 663 19.89 -8.16 11.68
CA CYS A 663 19.88 -6.73 11.99
C CYS A 663 18.48 -6.12 11.89
N ASN A 664 18.27 -4.99 12.56
CA ASN A 664 17.18 -4.09 12.19
C ASN A 664 17.61 -3.36 10.90
N PRO A 665 16.99 -3.63 9.73
CA PRO A 665 17.47 -3.09 8.46
C PRO A 665 17.36 -1.57 8.42
N TYR A 666 16.38 -0.96 9.10
CA TYR A 666 16.26 0.50 9.14
C TYR A 666 17.45 1.14 9.86
N LEU A 667 17.85 0.61 11.02
CA LEU A 667 18.98 1.13 11.79
C LEU A 667 20.31 0.90 11.08
N ALA A 668 20.51 -0.30 10.51
CA ALA A 668 21.74 -0.66 9.82
C ALA A 668 21.97 0.25 8.59
N LEU A 669 20.96 0.40 7.72
CA LEU A 669 21.05 1.28 6.56
C LEU A 669 21.20 2.76 6.95
N ALA A 670 20.52 3.20 8.03
CA ALA A 670 20.65 4.58 8.50
C ALA A 670 22.06 4.90 9.03
N ALA A 671 22.66 3.95 9.74
CA ALA A 671 24.02 4.07 10.23
C ALA A 671 25.03 4.18 9.07
N VAL A 672 24.91 3.33 8.03
CA VAL A 672 25.78 3.44 6.83
C VAL A 672 25.66 4.81 6.19
N ILE A 673 24.43 5.30 5.95
CA ILE A 673 24.22 6.63 5.36
C ILE A 673 24.85 7.72 6.25
N SER A 674 24.60 7.70 7.56
CA SER A 674 25.14 8.72 8.47
C SER A 674 26.67 8.74 8.48
N CYS A 675 27.31 7.56 8.52
CA CYS A 675 28.77 7.44 8.48
C CYS A 675 29.36 7.96 7.16
N GLY A 676 28.74 7.61 6.02
CA GLY A 676 29.19 8.13 4.72
C GLY A 676 29.02 9.64 4.59
N LEU A 677 27.89 10.19 5.05
CA LEU A 677 27.68 11.65 5.07
C LEU A 677 28.66 12.36 6.02
N ALA A 678 29.05 11.73 7.13
CA ALA A 678 30.07 12.28 8.02
C ALA A 678 31.43 12.41 7.31
N GLY A 679 31.83 11.39 6.55
CA GLY A 679 33.05 11.43 5.73
C GLY A 679 33.04 12.56 4.69
N ILE A 680 31.93 12.76 3.98
CA ILE A 680 31.75 13.91 3.07
C ILE A 680 31.87 15.23 3.83
N LYS A 681 31.17 15.35 4.97
CA LYS A 681 31.14 16.57 5.78
C LYS A 681 32.54 16.99 6.26
N THR A 682 33.39 16.03 6.60
CA THR A 682 34.76 16.30 7.08
C THR A 682 35.80 16.31 5.97
N GLY A 683 35.42 16.03 4.72
CA GLY A 683 36.34 15.90 3.60
C GLY A 683 37.35 14.76 3.79
N MET A 684 36.90 13.64 4.37
CA MET A 684 37.78 12.56 4.81
C MET A 684 38.47 11.87 3.61
N PRO A 685 39.80 11.74 3.59
CA PRO A 685 40.49 11.02 2.51
C PRO A 685 40.28 9.51 2.64
N LEU A 686 40.03 8.84 1.52
CA LEU A 686 39.97 7.38 1.47
C LEU A 686 41.39 6.81 1.58
N PRO A 687 41.69 5.89 2.53
CA PRO A 687 43.00 5.25 2.60
C PRO A 687 43.22 4.36 1.37
N SER A 688 44.47 4.00 1.08
CA SER A 688 44.77 3.11 -0.04
C SER A 688 44.12 1.73 0.12
N PRO A 689 43.63 1.13 -0.98
CA PRO A 689 43.03 -0.21 -0.94
C PRO A 689 44.08 -1.27 -0.60
N VAL A 690 43.62 -2.42 -0.12
CA VAL A 690 44.49 -3.60 0.01
C VAL A 690 44.87 -4.09 -1.39
N GLY A 691 46.16 -4.26 -1.64
CA GLY A 691 46.71 -4.65 -2.95
C GLY A 691 47.32 -6.06 -3.02
N CYS A 692 47.27 -6.81 -1.91
CA CYS A 692 47.65 -8.22 -1.84
C CYS A 692 46.43 -9.06 -1.47
N ASP A 693 46.48 -10.37 -1.71
CA ASP A 693 45.49 -11.31 -1.17
C ASP A 693 45.36 -11.07 0.35
N LEU A 694 44.14 -10.89 0.84
CA LEU A 694 43.87 -10.66 2.27
C LEU A 694 44.34 -11.85 3.13
N ALA A 695 44.48 -13.04 2.54
CA ALA A 695 45.10 -14.20 3.17
C ALA A 695 46.58 -13.99 3.54
N ASP A 696 47.32 -13.13 2.82
CA ASP A 696 48.75 -12.84 3.03
C ASP A 696 49.00 -11.69 4.04
N ARG A 697 47.97 -11.37 4.83
CA ARG A 697 47.92 -10.46 6.00
C ARG A 697 49.18 -9.60 6.28
N PRO A 698 49.09 -8.29 6.06
CA PRO A 698 50.04 -7.36 6.67
C PRO A 698 49.49 -6.82 8.02
N ALA A 699 50.35 -6.78 9.04
CA ALA A 699 50.02 -6.50 10.44
C ALA A 699 49.50 -5.06 10.75
N HIS A 700 49.28 -4.21 9.74
CA HIS A 700 48.96 -2.79 9.92
C HIS A 700 47.47 -2.45 9.88
N TYR A 701 46.58 -3.35 9.46
CA TYR A 701 45.14 -3.08 9.48
C TYR A 701 44.52 -3.39 10.85
N GLU A 702 43.66 -2.49 11.34
CA GLU A 702 42.90 -2.70 12.58
C GLU A 702 41.92 -3.86 12.41
N SER A 703 41.86 -4.78 13.38
CA SER A 703 40.85 -5.85 13.38
C SER A 703 39.46 -5.26 13.62
N LEU A 704 38.45 -5.75 12.90
CA LEU A 704 37.05 -5.52 13.29
C LEU A 704 36.76 -6.25 14.60
N PRO A 705 35.74 -5.80 15.37
CA PRO A 705 35.30 -6.50 16.59
C PRO A 705 35.00 -7.98 16.31
N ARG A 706 35.41 -8.85 17.23
CA ARG A 706 35.22 -10.31 17.14
C ARG A 706 34.09 -10.81 18.05
N ASP A 707 33.45 -9.91 18.76
CA ASP A 707 32.31 -10.17 19.63
C ASP A 707 31.43 -8.92 19.74
N LEU A 708 30.15 -9.13 20.05
CA LEU A 708 29.15 -8.05 20.14
C LEU A 708 29.47 -7.07 21.28
N GLY A 709 30.10 -7.51 22.37
CA GLY A 709 30.47 -6.65 23.50
C GLY A 709 31.47 -5.58 23.09
N THR A 710 32.56 -5.99 22.43
CA THR A 710 33.57 -5.09 21.87
C THR A 710 32.96 -4.16 20.82
N ALA A 711 32.05 -4.65 19.97
CA ALA A 711 31.37 -3.81 18.99
C ALA A 711 30.52 -2.72 19.66
N LEU A 712 29.77 -3.06 20.72
CA LEU A 712 28.98 -2.11 21.50
C LEU A 712 29.86 -1.08 22.22
N ASP A 713 31.04 -1.46 22.73
CA ASP A 713 32.00 -0.51 23.30
C ASP A 713 32.45 0.54 22.27
N ARG A 714 32.71 0.10 21.03
CA ARG A 714 33.04 1.02 19.93
C ARG A 714 31.86 1.92 19.58
N LEU A 715 30.66 1.35 19.47
CA LEU A 715 29.44 2.09 19.18
C LEU A 715 29.14 3.16 20.24
N GLU A 716 29.33 2.86 21.53
CA GLU A 716 29.04 3.79 22.63
C GLU A 716 29.84 5.11 22.53
N THR A 717 31.06 5.03 21.99
CA THR A 717 31.93 6.18 21.75
C THR A 717 31.74 6.85 20.38
N ASP A 718 30.93 6.25 19.50
CA ASP A 718 30.69 6.74 18.14
C ASP A 718 29.65 7.86 18.14
N SER A 719 30.10 9.10 18.01
CA SER A 719 29.20 10.26 18.03
C SER A 719 28.31 10.36 16.79
N VAL A 720 28.71 9.79 15.65
CA VAL A 720 27.98 9.88 14.38
C VAL A 720 26.77 8.98 14.41
N VAL A 721 26.93 7.71 14.80
CA VAL A 721 25.81 6.76 14.90
C VAL A 721 24.89 7.16 16.07
N ARG A 722 25.46 7.57 17.20
CA ARG A 722 24.69 8.08 18.35
C ARG A 722 23.82 9.28 17.98
N GLN A 723 24.37 10.25 17.26
CA GLN A 723 23.61 11.41 16.79
C GLN A 723 22.50 10.99 15.82
N ALA A 724 22.78 10.06 14.90
CA ALA A 724 21.80 9.58 13.93
C ALA A 724 20.59 8.91 14.59
N PHE A 725 20.81 8.10 15.64
CA PHE A 725 19.72 7.38 16.31
C PHE A 725 18.95 8.25 17.30
N GLY A 726 19.59 9.32 17.79
CA GLY A 726 19.08 10.11 18.89
C GLY A 726 19.25 9.39 20.24
N GLU A 727 19.31 10.17 21.31
CA GLU A 727 19.75 9.71 22.62
C GLU A 727 18.88 8.58 23.20
N SER A 728 17.56 8.67 23.09
CA SER A 728 16.64 7.70 23.67
C SER A 728 16.71 6.33 22.99
N LEU A 729 16.67 6.30 21.66
CA LEU A 729 16.74 5.05 20.89
C LEU A 729 18.12 4.39 21.04
N PHE A 730 19.18 5.20 21.00
CA PHE A 730 20.56 4.73 21.16
C PHE A 730 20.78 4.06 22.53
N LYS A 731 20.31 4.69 23.61
CA LYS A 731 20.38 4.10 24.96
C LYS A 731 19.62 2.78 25.05
N ASN A 732 18.40 2.71 24.49
CA ASN A 732 17.64 1.48 24.51
C ASN A 732 18.32 0.38 23.68
N PHE A 733 18.88 0.72 22.52
CA PHE A 733 19.65 -0.21 21.70
C PHE A 733 20.82 -0.82 22.50
N LEU A 734 21.67 0.02 23.11
CA LEU A 734 22.78 -0.46 23.96
C LEU A 734 22.29 -1.34 25.11
N ALA A 735 21.26 -0.91 25.83
CA ALA A 735 20.73 -1.65 26.98
C ALA A 735 20.18 -3.03 26.56
N VAL A 736 19.45 -3.10 25.46
CA VAL A 736 18.93 -4.35 24.91
C VAL A 736 20.06 -5.28 24.50
N LYS A 737 21.03 -4.79 23.72
CA LYS A 737 22.12 -5.64 23.21
C LYS A 737 23.07 -6.13 24.31
N ARG A 738 23.33 -5.32 25.34
CA ARG A 738 24.07 -5.78 26.53
C ARG A 738 23.31 -6.87 27.29
N ARG A 739 21.99 -6.76 27.40
CA ARG A 739 21.17 -7.77 28.07
C ARG A 739 21.10 -9.08 27.28
N GLU A 740 21.05 -8.99 25.95
CA GLU A 740 21.15 -10.16 25.06
C GLU A 740 22.49 -10.89 25.24
N ILE A 741 23.62 -10.17 25.29
CA ILE A 741 24.93 -10.76 25.59
C ILE A 741 24.88 -11.53 26.92
N GLU A 742 24.36 -10.92 27.98
CA GLU A 742 24.30 -11.55 29.29
C GLU A 742 23.45 -12.84 29.28
N HIS A 743 22.36 -12.85 28.51
CA HIS A 743 21.47 -13.99 28.38
C HIS A 743 22.12 -15.17 27.64
N PHE A 744 22.85 -14.90 26.55
CA PHE A 744 23.42 -15.94 25.68
C PHE A 744 24.86 -16.37 26.04
N LYS A 745 25.54 -15.66 26.96
CA LYS A 745 26.99 -15.86 27.25
C LYS A 745 27.43 -17.30 27.57
N ASP A 746 26.56 -18.09 28.20
CA ASP A 746 26.87 -19.45 28.65
C ASP A 746 26.25 -20.53 27.75
N MET A 747 25.56 -20.13 26.66
CA MET A 747 24.95 -21.05 25.71
C MET A 747 25.98 -21.53 24.68
N SER A 748 25.90 -22.82 24.34
CA SER A 748 26.55 -23.36 23.14
C SER A 748 25.91 -22.79 21.87
N ILE A 749 26.59 -22.90 20.72
CA ILE A 749 26.05 -22.47 19.43
C ILE A 749 24.69 -23.15 19.14
N ASP A 750 24.54 -24.43 19.45
CA ASP A 750 23.30 -25.18 19.20
C ASP A 750 22.14 -24.68 20.06
N GLU A 751 22.41 -24.35 21.33
CA GLU A 751 21.41 -23.79 22.25
C GLU A 751 20.99 -22.37 21.83
N GLU A 752 21.97 -21.54 21.47
CA GLU A 752 21.74 -20.17 20.98
C GLU A 752 20.94 -20.18 19.66
N VAL A 753 21.34 -21.01 18.70
CA VAL A 753 20.64 -21.17 17.41
C VAL A 753 19.21 -21.65 17.64
N LYS A 754 19.01 -22.65 18.51
CA LYS A 754 17.66 -23.15 18.84
C LYS A 754 16.79 -22.07 19.50
N ALA A 755 17.38 -21.17 20.29
CA ALA A 755 16.65 -20.08 20.91
C ALA A 755 16.26 -18.95 19.92
N LEU A 756 17.02 -18.77 18.83
CA LEU A 756 16.87 -17.64 17.92
C LEU A 756 16.23 -17.99 16.57
N VAL A 757 16.32 -19.24 16.10
CA VAL A 757 15.89 -19.67 14.75
C VAL A 757 14.40 -19.48 14.47
N ASP A 758 13.53 -19.61 15.47
CA ASP A 758 12.09 -19.33 15.30
C ASP A 758 11.83 -17.82 15.13
N THR A 759 12.80 -16.98 15.52
CA THR A 759 12.77 -15.53 15.36
C THR A 759 13.40 -15.08 14.04
N PHE A 760 14.47 -15.75 13.61
CA PHE A 760 15.31 -15.41 12.45
C PHE A 760 15.53 -16.62 11.54
#